data_AF-A0A3A3DFI7-F1
#
_entry.id   AF-A0A3A3DFI7-F1
#
_cell.length_a   1.000
_cell.length_b   1.000
_cell.length_c   1.000
_cell.angle_alpha   90.00
_cell.angle_beta   90.00
_cell.angle_gamma   90.00
#
_symmetry.space_group_name_H-M   'P 1'
#
loop_
_entity.id
_entity.type
_entity.pdbx_description
1 polymer ?
#
loop_
_entity_poly.entity_id
_entity_poly.type
_entity_poly.pdbx_seq_one_letter_code
_entity_poly.pdbx_strand_id
1 'polypeptide(L)'
;MLPETRALRQTIEALAFEGILHPAPNGWTIGNLTIRAPHRVQMTGRVRLLAGPLDHQGNPLTLEMLGGGLQNAGYNADTLLLAVSRSAGFLRAAGPVMPDRLSLRGQALEAALSEGHPYHPGFKARIGFSDADNAAYSPEGAAPIRPLWLAVDNDLITRTGSDVAAGFAPAGAIPVHPWQWNRLRDNPVIAGWMAQGRIRLLDHSGPAMQATASLRTLAPATGDHLKLALGVGVTSSIRNLVPWSVAVAPAISEWLMQVVASDPQLSGLTILPEHSAAIVGRDELGGQLAVIRRIAPPDDAVPLSMLSLTEPDGSPVIAPWLARHGTRAWVAQLLSVLRPVWHLMTHHGIALEAHGQNMLIRHENGWPIGLIARDFSESLEYVHDRLARPDLLPDLTVIEPAMADAPDGEYHRMGSPTDLRDLVMDCLVTHVLSDLANLLHRRGLLPETAFWAMTRDVLCPVAGFDTDLPTYRAESLAARLLGVTATHPAPNPLRTPEPMPDLFCLDDRIVDPNDAALPDLMQGRDPEHSRIALHLTDKAVCLSQILRLRDAGASCYPIHPETPAEQALDLARRAGCDALAHDSGITNLGQTAPHTPGGVLIQMSSGTTGTPKIIARSWATIATEINAYIRAFPEAAEMTPVIAAPVTHSYGLIAGVMVGQARRHRPVVLDSANPKAVLRHLKAIDRPLLYAAPPLLHMLSRFAGPDGLHAVMSSGTVLPQAWFDDIRTASRHMFQQYGCSEGGCLAIAAAPISPQDMGAPLPHIRITAGGDTPDAVMIHGAGNDIDTGDLGTIDARGHLIYAGRAAEVIDVAGLNVYPDQIEAVAMAMPDMQDAVAFAIPDAVSTQRPALAYVGQVTEQALDAYLADALSPRQRPALLIRMERLPRGANGKIARRDLAASLTKATA
;
A
#
# COMPACT_ATOMS: atom_id res chain seq x y z
N MET A 1 -4.67 -24.39 2.00
CA MET A 1 -3.25 -24.62 2.35
C MET A 1 -3.21 -25.63 3.50
N LEU A 2 -2.29 -26.60 3.49
CA LEU A 2 -2.16 -27.54 4.61
C LEU A 2 -1.69 -26.80 5.89
N PRO A 3 -2.20 -27.16 7.09
CA PRO A 3 -1.81 -26.54 8.36
C PRO A 3 -0.30 -26.50 8.61
N GLU A 4 0.42 -27.56 8.27
CA GLU A 4 1.88 -27.67 8.44
C GLU A 4 2.63 -26.69 7.54
N THR A 5 2.19 -26.58 6.28
CA THR A 5 2.74 -25.61 5.33
C THR A 5 2.51 -24.18 5.82
N ARG A 6 1.32 -23.89 6.35
CA ARG A 6 1.03 -22.57 6.92
C ARG A 6 1.95 -22.29 8.11
N ALA A 7 2.02 -23.21 9.07
CA ALA A 7 2.81 -23.03 10.29
C ALA A 7 4.30 -22.83 9.97
N LEU A 8 4.88 -23.64 9.07
CA LEU A 8 6.27 -23.48 8.64
C LEU A 8 6.52 -22.12 7.96
N ARG A 9 5.63 -21.71 7.04
CA ARG A 9 5.75 -20.41 6.36
C ARG A 9 5.72 -19.26 7.35
N GLN A 10 4.77 -19.29 8.28
CA GLN A 10 4.62 -18.26 9.32
C GLN A 10 5.87 -18.21 10.23
N THR A 11 6.45 -19.36 10.58
CA THR A 11 7.71 -19.42 11.32
C THR A 11 8.87 -18.77 10.58
N ILE A 12 9.02 -19.02 9.27
CA ILE A 12 10.08 -18.40 8.47
C ILE A 12 9.86 -16.89 8.36
N GLU A 13 8.63 -16.44 8.12
CA GLU A 13 8.29 -15.01 8.10
C GLU A 13 8.67 -14.32 9.42
N ALA A 14 8.35 -14.95 10.57
CA ALA A 14 8.65 -14.42 11.89
C ALA A 14 10.16 -14.39 12.17
N LEU A 15 10.87 -15.51 11.95
CA LEU A 15 12.32 -15.57 12.18
C LEU A 15 13.11 -14.65 11.25
N ALA A 16 12.65 -14.43 10.01
CA ALA A 16 13.24 -13.47 9.09
C ALA A 16 13.00 -12.02 9.55
N PHE A 17 11.78 -11.71 10.01
CA PHE A 17 11.44 -10.38 10.52
C PHE A 17 12.24 -10.03 11.79
N GLU A 18 12.41 -10.99 12.70
CA GLU A 18 13.16 -10.81 13.95
C GLU A 18 14.68 -10.85 13.79
N GLY A 19 15.19 -11.01 12.55
CA GLY A 19 16.62 -11.05 12.26
C GLY A 19 17.34 -12.33 12.71
N ILE A 20 16.60 -13.39 13.07
CA ILE A 20 17.18 -14.71 13.37
C ILE A 20 17.69 -15.36 12.07
N LEU A 21 16.98 -15.19 10.96
CA LEU A 21 17.46 -15.62 9.64
C LEU A 21 18.27 -14.50 8.98
N HIS A 22 19.42 -14.84 8.42
CA HIS A 22 20.32 -13.86 7.80
C HIS A 22 19.97 -13.65 6.32
N PRO A 23 19.83 -12.40 5.83
CA PRO A 23 19.49 -12.14 4.43
C PRO A 23 20.48 -12.75 3.43
N ALA A 24 19.95 -13.33 2.35
CA ALA A 24 20.72 -13.88 1.23
C ALA A 24 20.01 -13.59 -0.11
N PRO A 25 20.69 -13.71 -1.27
CA PRO A 25 20.03 -13.52 -2.57
C PRO A 25 18.81 -14.45 -2.71
N ASN A 26 17.63 -13.85 -2.94
CA ASN A 26 16.34 -14.54 -3.07
C ASN A 26 15.88 -15.35 -1.83
N GLY A 27 16.32 -14.98 -0.63
CA GLY A 27 15.84 -15.59 0.62
C GLY A 27 16.76 -15.33 1.82
N TRP A 28 17.08 -16.38 2.58
CA TRP A 28 17.85 -16.29 3.83
C TRP A 28 18.76 -17.50 4.07
N THR A 29 19.69 -17.37 5.01
CA THR A 29 20.50 -18.47 5.54
C THR A 29 20.40 -18.57 7.07
N ILE A 30 20.62 -19.77 7.60
CA ILE A 30 20.74 -20.04 9.03
C ILE A 30 21.62 -21.28 9.25
N GLY A 31 22.74 -21.12 9.96
CA GLY A 31 23.74 -22.18 10.09
C GLY A 31 24.24 -22.64 8.71
N ASN A 32 24.01 -23.90 8.38
CA ASN A 32 24.31 -24.49 7.06
C ASN A 32 23.12 -24.52 6.10
N LEU A 33 21.94 -24.07 6.52
CA LEU A 33 20.72 -24.08 5.71
C LEU A 33 20.63 -22.80 4.87
N THR A 34 20.31 -22.96 3.58
CA THR A 34 19.90 -21.86 2.70
C THR A 34 18.43 -22.03 2.35
N ILE A 35 17.64 -20.99 2.56
CA ILE A 35 16.21 -20.91 2.29
C ILE A 35 16.01 -19.96 1.12
N ARG A 36 15.41 -20.44 0.03
CA ARG A 36 15.00 -19.64 -1.13
C ARG A 36 13.50 -19.47 -1.12
N ALA A 37 13.02 -18.23 -1.09
CA ALA A 37 11.60 -17.95 -1.14
C ALA A 37 11.34 -16.58 -1.74
N PRO A 38 10.59 -16.48 -2.85
CA PRO A 38 10.04 -15.22 -3.31
C PRO A 38 9.24 -14.56 -2.19
N HIS A 39 9.52 -13.30 -1.88
CA HIS A 39 8.94 -12.61 -0.74
C HIS A 39 8.74 -11.13 -1.02
N ARG A 40 7.85 -10.51 -0.24
CA ARG A 40 7.71 -9.05 -0.12
C ARG A 40 8.05 -8.65 1.31
N VAL A 41 8.79 -7.56 1.47
CA VAL A 41 8.98 -6.90 2.76
C VAL A 41 8.00 -5.73 2.85
N GLN A 42 7.21 -5.71 3.90
CA GLN A 42 6.24 -4.63 4.17
C GLN A 42 6.92 -3.35 4.63
N MET A 43 6.19 -2.23 4.65
CA MET A 43 6.72 -0.96 5.17
C MET A 43 7.04 -1.01 6.68
N THR A 44 6.46 -1.97 7.41
CA THR A 44 6.79 -2.31 8.80
C THR A 44 7.97 -3.26 8.94
N GLY A 45 8.60 -3.68 7.84
CA GLY A 45 9.63 -4.72 7.83
C GLY A 45 9.08 -6.16 7.87
N ARG A 46 7.79 -6.38 8.16
CA ARG A 46 7.18 -7.72 8.17
C ARG A 46 7.43 -8.42 6.84
N VAL A 47 7.91 -9.66 6.91
CA VAL A 47 8.19 -10.50 5.73
C VAL A 47 6.94 -11.26 5.31
N ARG A 48 6.64 -11.30 4.01
CA ARG A 48 5.54 -12.07 3.41
C ARG A 48 6.04 -12.96 2.29
N LEU A 49 5.96 -14.26 2.49
CA LEU A 49 6.33 -15.22 1.45
C LEU A 49 5.26 -15.23 0.36
N LEU A 50 5.67 -15.15 -0.91
CA LEU A 50 4.78 -15.19 -2.07
C LEU A 50 4.60 -16.62 -2.60
N ALA A 51 5.60 -17.47 -2.38
CA ALA A 51 5.57 -18.89 -2.72
C ALA A 51 6.17 -19.75 -1.59
N GLY A 52 6.00 -21.08 -1.68
CA GLY A 52 6.55 -22.02 -0.70
C GLY A 52 8.07 -21.89 -0.57
N PRO A 53 8.63 -21.93 0.66
CA PRO A 53 10.07 -21.89 0.87
C PRO A 53 10.74 -23.16 0.35
N LEU A 54 11.88 -23.00 -0.31
CA LEU A 54 12.70 -24.07 -0.88
C LEU A 54 14.09 -24.07 -0.25
N ASP A 55 14.80 -25.19 -0.33
CA ASP A 55 16.23 -25.27 -0.01
C ASP A 55 17.13 -24.81 -1.18
N HIS A 56 18.44 -24.93 -1.03
CA HIS A 56 19.41 -24.59 -2.08
C HIS A 56 19.30 -25.48 -3.34
N GLN A 57 18.77 -26.69 -3.22
CA GLN A 57 18.58 -27.67 -4.30
C GLN A 57 17.23 -27.51 -5.01
N GLY A 58 16.36 -26.66 -4.48
CA GLY A 58 15.01 -26.43 -5.00
C GLY A 58 13.94 -27.36 -4.42
N ASN A 59 14.26 -28.13 -3.38
CA ASN A 59 13.29 -28.98 -2.70
C ASN A 59 12.43 -28.17 -1.72
N PRO A 60 11.16 -28.54 -1.47
CA PRO A 60 10.34 -27.91 -0.43
C PRO A 60 11.01 -27.98 0.94
N LEU A 61 11.08 -26.85 1.64
CA LEU A 61 11.63 -26.80 2.97
C LEU A 61 10.75 -27.58 3.97
N THR A 62 11.37 -28.30 4.91
CA THR A 62 10.68 -28.99 5.99
C THR A 62 11.01 -28.39 7.36
N LEU A 63 10.18 -28.71 8.35
CA LEU A 63 10.40 -28.29 9.74
C LEU A 63 11.69 -28.89 10.34
N GLU A 64 12.02 -30.13 9.95
CA GLU A 64 13.26 -30.81 10.34
C GLU A 64 14.51 -30.09 9.81
N MET A 65 14.49 -29.68 8.53
CA MET A 65 15.59 -28.92 7.92
C MET A 65 15.81 -27.59 8.64
N LEU A 66 14.73 -26.86 8.93
CA LEU A 66 14.79 -25.62 9.71
C LEU A 66 15.37 -25.86 11.12
N GLY A 67 14.93 -26.94 11.79
CA GLY A 67 15.45 -27.34 13.09
C GLY A 67 16.95 -27.60 13.07
N GLY A 68 17.44 -28.37 12.10
CA GLY A 68 18.87 -28.62 11.92
C GLY A 68 19.67 -27.36 11.62
N GLY A 69 19.13 -26.45 10.79
CA GLY A 69 19.76 -25.15 10.51
C GLY A 69 19.90 -24.28 11.76
N LEU A 70 18.85 -24.21 12.58
CA LEU A 70 18.85 -23.47 13.86
C LEU A 70 19.84 -24.05 14.88
N GLN A 71 19.87 -25.37 15.02
CA GLN A 71 20.83 -26.06 15.90
C GLN A 71 22.28 -25.81 15.46
N ASN A 72 22.55 -25.87 14.16
CA ASN A 72 23.87 -25.56 13.61
C ASN A 72 24.27 -24.10 13.79
N ALA A 73 23.30 -23.20 13.95
CA ALA A 73 23.52 -21.80 14.31
C ALA A 73 23.63 -21.56 15.83
N GLY A 74 23.53 -22.61 16.66
CA GLY A 74 23.67 -22.53 18.11
C GLY A 74 22.38 -22.29 18.89
N TYR A 75 21.20 -22.34 18.25
CA TYR A 75 19.91 -22.19 18.92
C TYR A 75 19.35 -23.52 19.42
N ASN A 76 18.70 -23.50 20.59
CA ASN A 76 17.82 -24.60 21.00
C ASN A 76 16.45 -24.44 20.32
N ALA A 77 16.16 -25.29 19.35
CA ALA A 77 14.94 -25.22 18.55
C ALA A 77 13.76 -26.03 19.12
N ASP A 78 13.95 -26.84 20.16
CA ASP A 78 12.97 -27.87 20.56
C ASP A 78 11.60 -27.28 20.90
N THR A 79 11.58 -26.21 21.70
CA THR A 79 10.34 -25.51 22.09
C THR A 79 9.63 -24.90 20.88
N LEU A 80 10.38 -24.28 19.96
CA LEU A 80 9.82 -23.74 18.71
C LEU A 80 9.23 -24.84 17.85
N LEU A 81 9.97 -25.91 17.58
CA LEU A 81 9.53 -27.01 16.71
C LEU A 81 8.30 -27.72 17.29
N LEU A 82 8.27 -27.95 18.61
CA LEU A 82 7.11 -28.50 19.30
C LEU A 82 5.89 -27.58 19.18
N ALA A 83 6.08 -26.27 19.39
CA ALA A 83 5.00 -25.29 19.31
C ALA A 83 4.41 -25.20 17.89
N VAL A 84 5.25 -25.23 16.86
CA VAL A 84 4.85 -25.23 15.45
C VAL A 84 4.09 -26.51 15.09
N SER A 85 4.62 -27.67 15.47
CA SER A 85 4.00 -28.97 15.21
C SER A 85 2.62 -29.07 15.85
N ARG A 86 2.50 -28.72 17.15
CA ARG A 86 1.21 -28.72 17.85
C ARG A 86 0.21 -27.71 17.28
N SER A 87 0.68 -26.52 16.88
CA SER A 87 -0.18 -25.52 16.25
C SER A 87 -0.76 -26.03 14.93
N ALA A 88 0.05 -26.70 14.10
CA ALA A 88 -0.44 -27.34 12.88
C ALA A 88 -1.43 -28.47 13.18
N GLY A 89 -1.14 -29.33 14.17
CA GLY A 89 -2.02 -30.41 14.60
C GLY A 89 -3.39 -29.92 15.09
N PHE A 90 -3.42 -28.92 15.97
CA PHE A 90 -4.69 -28.39 16.48
C PHE A 90 -5.43 -27.50 15.48
N LEU A 91 -4.73 -26.85 14.55
CA LEU A 91 -5.38 -26.20 13.42
C LEU A 91 -6.04 -27.24 12.50
N ARG A 92 -5.39 -28.38 12.26
CA ARG A 92 -5.98 -29.50 11.51
C ARG A 92 -7.21 -30.07 12.23
N ALA A 93 -7.13 -30.24 13.54
CA ALA A 93 -8.23 -30.74 14.37
C ALA A 93 -9.43 -29.79 14.41
N ALA A 94 -9.20 -28.47 14.31
CA ALA A 94 -10.27 -27.48 14.19
C ALA A 94 -11.06 -27.59 12.88
N GLY A 95 -10.54 -28.32 11.89
CA GLY A 95 -11.23 -28.55 10.62
C GLY A 95 -11.12 -27.37 9.64
N PRO A 96 -11.90 -27.39 8.55
CA PRO A 96 -11.91 -26.32 7.57
C PRO A 96 -12.48 -25.02 8.16
N VAL A 97 -12.04 -23.89 7.61
CA VAL A 97 -12.58 -22.56 7.97
C VAL A 97 -14.07 -22.53 7.67
N MET A 98 -14.86 -22.09 8.66
CA MET A 98 -16.30 -21.91 8.50
C MET A 98 -16.58 -20.75 7.53
N PRO A 99 -17.40 -20.94 6.48
CA PRO A 99 -17.78 -19.84 5.59
C PRO A 99 -18.83 -18.92 6.22
N ASP A 100 -19.04 -17.75 5.62
CA ASP A 100 -20.08 -16.77 6.01
C ASP A 100 -19.99 -16.35 7.49
N ARG A 101 -18.77 -16.05 7.95
CA ARG A 101 -18.53 -15.71 9.36
C ARG A 101 -19.19 -14.41 9.77
N LEU A 102 -19.47 -13.51 8.82
CA LEU A 102 -20.22 -12.28 9.08
C LEU A 102 -21.67 -12.52 9.53
N SER A 103 -22.23 -13.70 9.30
CA SER A 103 -23.55 -14.08 9.81
C SER A 103 -23.55 -14.44 11.30
N LEU A 104 -22.37 -14.76 11.85
CA LEU A 104 -22.19 -15.19 13.24
C LEU A 104 -22.06 -14.00 14.18
N ARG A 105 -22.34 -14.24 15.46
CA ARG A 105 -22.31 -13.23 16.53
C ARG A 105 -21.73 -13.80 17.82
N GLY A 106 -21.22 -12.92 18.68
CA GLY A 106 -20.72 -13.27 20.01
C GLY A 106 -19.78 -14.48 19.99
N GLN A 107 -20.08 -15.45 20.86
CA GLN A 107 -19.27 -16.67 21.04
C GLN A 107 -19.15 -17.53 19.79
N ALA A 108 -20.21 -17.60 18.97
CA ALA A 108 -20.20 -18.36 17.73
C ALA A 108 -19.22 -17.76 16.71
N LEU A 109 -19.16 -16.42 16.64
CA LEU A 109 -18.18 -15.74 15.80
C LEU A 109 -16.77 -16.00 16.30
N GLU A 110 -16.48 -15.78 17.59
CA GLU A 110 -15.14 -16.01 18.15
C GLU A 110 -14.67 -17.45 17.93
N ALA A 111 -15.55 -18.45 18.11
CA ALA A 111 -15.25 -19.86 17.89
C ALA A 111 -14.92 -20.18 16.41
N ALA A 112 -15.53 -19.46 15.47
CA ALA A 112 -15.28 -19.62 14.04
C ALA A 112 -13.96 -19.01 13.57
N LEU A 113 -13.28 -18.19 14.40
CA LEU A 113 -11.97 -17.61 14.10
C LEU A 113 -10.84 -18.59 14.45
N SER A 114 -10.82 -19.72 13.74
CA SER A 114 -9.94 -20.85 14.02
C SER A 114 -8.50 -20.65 13.56
N GLU A 115 -8.12 -19.50 13.00
CA GLU A 115 -6.78 -19.28 12.46
C GLU A 115 -5.72 -19.04 13.55
N GLY A 116 -6.09 -18.48 14.70
CA GLY A 116 -5.15 -18.05 15.74
C GLY A 116 -4.28 -16.85 15.33
N HIS A 117 -3.21 -16.58 16.09
CA HIS A 117 -2.34 -15.43 15.87
C HIS A 117 -1.68 -15.47 14.47
N PRO A 118 -1.74 -14.39 13.66
CA PRO A 118 -1.25 -14.38 12.27
C PRO A 118 0.28 -14.32 12.13
N TYR A 119 0.95 -13.99 13.23
CA TYR A 119 2.41 -13.87 13.30
C TYR A 119 3.11 -15.01 14.09
N HIS A 120 2.68 -15.27 15.33
CA HIS A 120 3.39 -16.13 16.27
C HIS A 120 3.51 -17.61 15.80
N PRO A 121 4.69 -18.25 15.81
CA PRO A 121 4.84 -19.65 15.36
C PRO A 121 3.99 -20.66 16.16
N GLY A 122 3.96 -20.50 17.48
CA GLY A 122 3.14 -21.28 18.41
C GLY A 122 1.69 -20.78 18.59
N PHE A 123 1.03 -20.31 17.52
CA PHE A 123 -0.29 -19.67 17.59
C PHE A 123 -1.40 -20.55 18.20
N LYS A 124 -1.21 -21.87 18.23
CA LYS A 124 -2.13 -22.86 18.84
C LYS A 124 -1.38 -23.95 19.60
N ALA A 125 -0.19 -23.67 20.13
CA ALA A 125 0.63 -24.73 20.72
C ALA A 125 -0.07 -25.48 21.87
N ARG A 126 -0.82 -24.77 22.72
CA ARG A 126 -1.61 -25.31 23.84
C ARG A 126 -0.82 -26.34 24.66
N ILE A 127 0.44 -26.04 24.98
CA ILE A 127 1.37 -26.93 25.68
C ILE A 127 0.75 -27.34 27.02
N GLY A 128 0.57 -28.64 27.22
CA GLY A 128 -0.11 -29.22 28.38
C GLY A 128 -1.43 -29.91 28.05
N PHE A 129 -2.12 -29.54 26.97
CA PHE A 129 -3.31 -30.26 26.51
C PHE A 129 -2.95 -31.57 25.80
N SER A 130 -3.72 -32.63 26.05
CA SER A 130 -3.84 -33.77 25.15
C SER A 130 -4.81 -33.44 23.99
N ASP A 131 -4.93 -34.33 23.01
CA ASP A 131 -5.94 -34.19 21.95
C ASP A 131 -7.37 -34.24 22.51
N ALA A 132 -7.60 -35.05 23.54
CA ALA A 132 -8.88 -35.12 24.24
C ALA A 132 -9.19 -33.82 25.00
N ASP A 133 -8.18 -33.23 25.67
CA ASP A 133 -8.34 -31.92 26.32
C ASP A 133 -8.64 -30.82 25.29
N ASN A 134 -7.95 -30.85 24.15
CA ASN A 134 -8.20 -29.91 23.07
C ASN A 134 -9.65 -30.03 22.55
N ALA A 135 -10.14 -31.26 22.34
CA ALA A 135 -11.53 -31.47 21.94
C ALA A 135 -12.53 -30.98 23.00
N ALA A 136 -12.21 -31.11 24.28
CA ALA A 136 -13.09 -30.74 25.39
C ALA A 136 -13.10 -29.24 25.73
N TYR A 137 -11.97 -28.55 25.56
CA TYR A 137 -11.77 -27.20 26.12
C TYR A 137 -11.39 -26.13 25.09
N SER A 138 -11.28 -26.47 23.81
CA SER A 138 -10.96 -25.49 22.78
C SER A 138 -12.17 -24.62 22.40
N PRO A 139 -11.95 -23.33 22.05
CA PRO A 139 -13.02 -22.47 21.56
C PRO A 139 -13.63 -22.99 20.26
N GLU A 140 -12.83 -23.58 19.37
CA GLU A 140 -13.29 -24.06 18.06
C GLU A 140 -14.17 -25.31 18.17
N GLY A 141 -13.94 -26.15 19.19
CA GLY A 141 -14.80 -27.28 19.48
C GLY A 141 -16.18 -26.90 20.03
N ALA A 142 -16.31 -25.66 20.53
CA ALA A 142 -17.54 -25.10 21.11
C ALA A 142 -18.22 -26.01 22.17
N ALA A 143 -17.45 -26.89 22.81
CA ALA A 143 -17.97 -27.80 23.81
C ALA A 143 -18.38 -27.04 25.08
N PRO A 144 -19.51 -27.39 25.71
CA PRO A 144 -19.93 -26.76 26.94
C PRO A 144 -19.00 -27.16 28.10
N ILE A 145 -18.39 -26.17 28.74
CA ILE A 145 -17.53 -26.29 29.92
C ILE A 145 -18.33 -25.84 31.13
N ARG A 146 -18.39 -26.66 32.18
CA ARG A 146 -18.96 -26.27 33.47
C ARG A 146 -17.82 -26.05 34.47
N PRO A 147 -17.59 -24.81 34.96
CA PRO A 147 -16.63 -24.57 36.01
C PRO A 147 -16.97 -25.40 37.26
N LEU A 148 -15.93 -25.86 37.94
CA LEU A 148 -16.06 -26.45 39.27
C LEU A 148 -16.05 -25.33 40.31
N TRP A 149 -16.69 -25.55 41.46
CA TRP A 149 -16.85 -24.52 42.49
C TRP A 149 -16.29 -25.02 43.82
N LEU A 150 -15.43 -24.21 44.43
CA LEU A 150 -14.77 -24.53 45.69
C LEU A 150 -15.36 -23.67 46.81
N ALA A 151 -15.61 -24.28 47.97
CA ALA A 151 -15.64 -23.55 49.23
C ALA A 151 -14.23 -23.56 49.81
N VAL A 152 -13.76 -22.39 50.20
CA VAL A 152 -12.39 -22.13 50.64
C VAL A 152 -12.47 -21.28 51.90
N ASP A 153 -11.64 -21.59 52.90
CA ASP A 153 -11.52 -20.77 54.10
C ASP A 153 -11.07 -19.35 53.76
N ASN A 154 -11.67 -18.34 54.40
CA ASN A 154 -11.45 -16.94 54.05
C ASN A 154 -10.00 -16.48 54.19
N ASP A 155 -9.21 -17.07 55.09
CA ASP A 155 -7.82 -16.70 55.29
C ASP A 155 -6.89 -17.16 54.16
N LEU A 156 -7.36 -18.06 53.30
CA LEU A 156 -6.67 -18.48 52.08
C LEU A 156 -7.00 -17.61 50.87
N ILE A 157 -7.99 -16.71 50.95
CA ILE A 157 -8.52 -15.97 49.80
C ILE A 157 -8.16 -14.49 49.90
N THR A 158 -7.55 -13.95 48.86
CA THR A 158 -7.54 -12.50 48.63
C THR A 158 -8.61 -12.14 47.61
N ARG A 159 -9.51 -11.20 47.94
CA ARG A 159 -10.61 -10.76 47.08
C ARG A 159 -10.52 -9.27 46.82
N THR A 160 -10.84 -8.85 45.60
CA THR A 160 -10.99 -7.45 45.22
C THR A 160 -12.27 -7.28 44.39
N GLY A 161 -13.03 -6.21 44.64
CA GLY A 161 -14.34 -6.00 44.02
C GLY A 161 -15.47 -6.86 44.63
N SER A 162 -16.47 -7.20 43.80
CA SER A 162 -17.67 -7.92 44.24
C SER A 162 -17.48 -9.45 44.26
N ASP A 163 -18.51 -10.20 44.67
CA ASP A 163 -18.42 -11.66 44.70
C ASP A 163 -18.37 -12.26 43.27
N VAL A 164 -17.27 -12.95 42.98
CA VAL A 164 -17.02 -13.62 41.69
C VAL A 164 -18.05 -14.71 41.39
N ALA A 165 -18.70 -15.27 42.42
CA ALA A 165 -19.76 -16.26 42.30
C ALA A 165 -21.16 -15.69 42.05
N ALA A 166 -21.36 -14.37 42.19
CA ALA A 166 -22.70 -13.79 42.21
C ALA A 166 -23.44 -14.04 40.89
N GLY A 167 -24.58 -14.76 40.97
CA GLY A 167 -25.39 -15.18 39.84
C GLY A 167 -25.01 -16.54 39.22
N PHE A 168 -23.91 -17.17 39.67
CA PHE A 168 -23.42 -18.44 39.14
C PHE A 168 -23.39 -19.58 40.17
N ALA A 169 -23.12 -19.28 41.43
CA ALA A 169 -22.94 -20.25 42.51
C ALA A 169 -23.26 -19.65 43.89
N PRO A 170 -23.28 -20.46 44.97
CA PRO A 170 -23.45 -19.95 46.32
C PRO A 170 -22.43 -18.85 46.66
N ALA A 171 -22.86 -17.88 47.47
CA ALA A 171 -22.03 -16.74 47.83
C ALA A 171 -20.70 -17.17 48.43
N GLY A 172 -19.62 -16.54 47.97
CA GLY A 172 -18.26 -16.85 48.41
C GLY A 172 -17.61 -18.07 47.73
N ALA A 173 -18.30 -18.80 46.85
CA ALA A 173 -17.66 -19.89 46.11
C ALA A 173 -16.58 -19.38 45.13
N ILE A 174 -15.51 -20.15 44.94
CA ILE A 174 -14.43 -19.84 43.99
C ILE A 174 -14.53 -20.77 42.77
N PRO A 175 -14.68 -20.24 41.55
CA PRO A 175 -14.69 -21.06 40.35
C PRO A 175 -13.27 -21.52 39.98
N VAL A 176 -13.16 -22.75 39.48
CA VAL A 176 -11.91 -23.30 38.92
C VAL A 176 -12.20 -24.05 37.63
N HIS A 177 -11.31 -23.90 36.65
CA HIS A 177 -11.42 -24.61 35.39
C HIS A 177 -11.28 -26.12 35.63
N PRO A 178 -12.13 -27.00 35.06
CA PRO A 178 -12.07 -28.45 35.32
C PRO A 178 -10.69 -29.07 35.05
N TRP A 179 -10.07 -28.70 33.92
CA TRP A 179 -8.69 -29.12 33.60
C TRP A 179 -7.68 -28.67 34.66
N GLN A 180 -7.79 -27.43 35.15
CA GLN A 180 -6.87 -26.89 36.15
C GLN A 180 -7.04 -27.63 37.48
N TRP A 181 -8.27 -27.87 37.91
CA TRP A 181 -8.55 -28.63 39.13
C TRP A 181 -8.00 -30.05 39.09
N ASN A 182 -8.15 -30.75 37.97
CA ASN A 182 -7.61 -32.11 37.82
C ASN A 182 -6.09 -32.16 37.99
N ARG A 183 -5.37 -31.07 37.69
CA ARG A 183 -3.92 -30.96 37.93
C ARG A 183 -3.58 -30.53 39.34
N LEU A 184 -4.42 -29.68 39.95
CA LEU A 184 -4.16 -29.10 41.26
C LEU A 184 -4.60 -29.97 42.43
N ARG A 185 -5.62 -30.81 42.28
CA ARG A 185 -6.18 -31.60 43.40
C ARG A 185 -5.15 -32.53 44.07
N ASP A 186 -4.14 -32.95 43.31
CA ASP A 186 -3.06 -33.82 43.78
C ASP A 186 -1.81 -33.02 44.19
N ASN A 187 -1.82 -31.68 44.07
CA ASN A 187 -0.77 -30.81 44.58
C ASN A 187 -0.71 -30.94 46.12
N PRO A 188 0.48 -31.14 46.74
CA PRO A 188 0.60 -31.35 48.17
C PRO A 188 -0.05 -30.27 49.05
N VAL A 189 -0.02 -29.01 48.59
CA VAL A 189 -0.63 -27.88 49.31
C VAL A 189 -2.16 -28.01 49.30
N ILE A 190 -2.76 -28.19 48.11
CA ILE A 190 -4.21 -28.36 47.96
C ILE A 190 -4.69 -29.62 48.69
N ALA A 191 -4.00 -30.75 48.52
CA ALA A 191 -4.33 -32.00 49.19
C ALA A 191 -4.28 -31.86 50.72
N GLY A 192 -3.29 -31.14 51.24
CA GLY A 192 -3.19 -30.80 52.67
C GLY A 192 -4.37 -29.96 53.16
N TRP A 193 -4.75 -28.91 52.43
CA TRP A 193 -5.91 -28.08 52.76
C TRP A 193 -7.24 -28.84 52.66
N MET A 194 -7.37 -29.75 51.70
CA MET A 194 -8.55 -30.63 51.58
C MET A 194 -8.65 -31.60 52.76
N ALA A 195 -7.54 -32.23 53.18
CA ALA A 195 -7.51 -33.10 54.35
C ALA A 195 -7.86 -32.36 55.66
N GLN A 196 -7.53 -31.06 55.73
CA GLN A 196 -7.88 -30.18 56.84
C GLN A 196 -9.31 -29.61 56.74
N GLY A 197 -10.04 -29.87 55.65
CA GLY A 197 -11.38 -29.33 55.40
C GLY A 197 -11.42 -27.85 54.99
N ARG A 198 -10.26 -27.23 54.75
CA ARG A 198 -10.11 -25.80 54.41
C ARG A 198 -10.48 -25.48 52.96
N ILE A 199 -10.41 -26.49 52.09
CA ILE A 199 -10.91 -26.44 50.72
C ILE A 199 -11.79 -27.66 50.49
N ARG A 200 -12.98 -27.45 49.92
CA ARG A 200 -13.86 -28.53 49.48
C ARG A 200 -14.51 -28.19 48.15
N LEU A 201 -14.60 -29.20 47.28
CA LEU A 201 -15.42 -29.11 46.09
C LEU A 201 -16.89 -29.08 46.50
N LEU A 202 -17.65 -28.12 45.98
CA LEU A 202 -19.08 -27.99 46.20
C LEU A 202 -19.83 -28.95 45.27
N ASP A 203 -20.89 -29.58 45.80
CA ASP A 203 -21.88 -30.28 44.99
C ASP A 203 -22.82 -29.26 44.32
N HIS A 204 -22.24 -28.44 43.45
CA HIS A 204 -22.92 -27.40 42.69
C HIS A 204 -22.40 -27.40 41.26
N SER A 205 -23.32 -27.57 40.32
CA SER A 205 -23.02 -27.42 38.90
C SER A 205 -23.34 -25.98 38.49
N GLY A 206 -22.29 -25.20 38.18
CA GLY A 206 -22.46 -23.88 37.57
C GLY A 206 -23.08 -23.94 36.17
N PRO A 207 -23.34 -22.79 35.53
CA PRO A 207 -23.87 -22.77 34.17
C PRO A 207 -22.89 -23.41 33.18
N ALA A 208 -23.44 -23.90 32.06
CA ALA A 208 -22.60 -24.26 30.92
C ALA A 208 -22.05 -22.97 30.30
N MET A 209 -20.76 -22.98 30.00
CA MET A 209 -20.01 -21.87 29.42
C MET A 209 -19.18 -22.35 28.24
N GLN A 210 -18.79 -21.44 27.35
CA GLN A 210 -17.90 -21.74 26.23
C GLN A 210 -16.55 -21.03 26.42
N ALA A 211 -15.46 -21.69 26.05
CA ALA A 211 -14.16 -21.03 25.99
C ALA A 211 -14.15 -19.97 24.88
N THR A 212 -13.64 -18.79 25.20
CA THR A 212 -13.33 -17.74 24.21
C THR A 212 -11.95 -17.97 23.57
N ALA A 213 -11.52 -17.09 22.67
CA ALA A 213 -10.21 -17.17 22.02
C ALA A 213 -9.02 -17.25 23.00
N SER A 214 -9.17 -16.77 24.25
CA SER A 214 -8.12 -16.85 25.28
C SER A 214 -7.94 -18.25 25.90
N LEU A 215 -8.81 -19.21 25.57
CA LEU A 215 -9.00 -20.53 26.20
C LEU A 215 -9.46 -20.49 27.66
N ARG A 216 -8.91 -19.59 28.46
CA ARG A 216 -9.11 -19.53 29.90
C ARG A 216 -10.30 -18.66 30.33
N THR A 217 -10.82 -17.83 29.43
CA THR A 217 -12.01 -17.03 29.67
C THR A 217 -13.23 -17.80 29.20
N LEU A 218 -14.07 -18.18 30.15
CA LEU A 218 -15.31 -18.91 29.95
C LEU A 218 -16.50 -17.94 29.92
N ALA A 219 -17.30 -18.04 28.88
CA ALA A 219 -18.43 -17.17 28.61
C ALA A 219 -19.75 -17.96 28.76
N PRO A 220 -20.66 -17.58 29.67
CA PRO A 220 -22.00 -18.15 29.72
C PRO A 220 -22.86 -17.66 28.56
N ALA A 221 -24.03 -18.27 28.33
CA ALA A 221 -24.97 -17.80 27.31
C ALA A 221 -25.40 -16.33 27.52
N THR A 222 -25.49 -15.88 28.78
CA THR A 222 -25.82 -14.50 29.16
C THR A 222 -25.07 -14.11 30.42
N GLY A 223 -24.63 -12.86 30.49
CA GLY A 223 -23.95 -12.30 31.67
C GLY A 223 -22.43 -12.32 31.57
N ASP A 224 -21.77 -12.10 32.70
CA ASP A 224 -20.33 -11.87 32.75
C ASP A 224 -19.50 -13.09 32.38
N HIS A 225 -18.30 -12.83 31.87
CA HIS A 225 -17.30 -13.86 31.62
C HIS A 225 -16.47 -14.13 32.89
N LEU A 226 -16.00 -15.38 33.02
CA LEU A 226 -15.05 -15.81 34.04
C LEU A 226 -13.69 -16.11 33.39
N LYS A 227 -12.69 -15.26 33.65
CA LYS A 227 -11.29 -15.47 33.27
C LYS A 227 -10.62 -16.27 34.39
N LEU A 228 -10.35 -17.55 34.14
CA LEU A 228 -9.84 -18.50 35.13
C LEU A 228 -8.34 -18.75 34.96
N ALA A 229 -7.64 -19.13 36.03
CA ALA A 229 -6.29 -19.67 35.89
C ALA A 229 -6.30 -20.98 35.08
N LEU A 230 -5.39 -21.08 34.11
CA LEU A 230 -5.23 -22.27 33.28
C LEU A 230 -3.75 -22.49 32.95
N GLY A 231 -3.13 -23.51 33.53
CA GLY A 231 -1.70 -23.83 33.40
C GLY A 231 -1.27 -24.39 32.03
N VAL A 232 -1.85 -23.87 30.95
CA VAL A 232 -1.60 -24.28 29.56
C VAL A 232 -0.74 -23.21 28.88
N GLY A 233 0.32 -23.65 28.19
CA GLY A 233 1.18 -22.77 27.40
C GLY A 233 0.53 -22.42 26.06
N VAL A 234 0.23 -21.15 25.83
CA VAL A 234 -0.32 -20.64 24.56
C VAL A 234 0.53 -19.47 24.13
N THR A 235 0.94 -19.44 22.87
CA THR A 235 2.01 -18.56 22.38
C THR A 235 3.27 -18.73 23.24
N SER A 236 3.81 -17.65 23.82
CA SER A 236 5.04 -17.66 24.64
C SER A 236 4.77 -17.57 26.14
N SER A 237 3.54 -17.80 26.60
CA SER A 237 3.18 -17.66 28.02
C SER A 237 2.27 -18.78 28.53
N ILE A 238 2.43 -19.12 29.81
CA ILE A 238 1.51 -20.00 30.54
C ILE A 238 0.31 -19.17 30.99
N ARG A 239 -0.90 -19.69 30.81
CA ARG A 239 -2.16 -18.96 31.05
C ARG A 239 -2.62 -18.97 32.52
N ASN A 240 -1.68 -19.03 33.47
CA ASN A 240 -1.94 -18.69 34.87
C ASN A 240 -2.22 -17.19 35.01
N LEU A 241 -2.92 -16.77 36.06
CA LEU A 241 -3.19 -15.35 36.31
C LEU A 241 -2.16 -14.78 37.27
N VAL A 242 -1.45 -13.74 36.87
CA VAL A 242 -0.34 -13.19 37.67
C VAL A 242 -0.88 -12.62 39.00
N PRO A 243 -0.37 -13.01 40.19
CA PRO A 243 -0.97 -12.67 41.47
C PRO A 243 -1.24 -11.18 41.72
N TRP A 244 -0.23 -10.34 41.49
CA TRP A 244 -0.36 -8.88 41.68
C TRP A 244 -1.40 -8.29 40.71
N SER A 245 -1.45 -8.80 39.48
CA SER A 245 -2.36 -8.34 38.42
C SER A 245 -3.82 -8.63 38.78
N VAL A 246 -4.08 -9.82 39.33
CA VAL A 246 -5.42 -10.20 39.81
C VAL A 246 -5.92 -9.25 40.87
N ALA A 247 -5.05 -8.85 41.81
CA ALA A 247 -5.43 -7.95 42.90
C ALA A 247 -5.86 -6.57 42.37
N VAL A 248 -5.10 -5.98 41.45
CA VAL A 248 -5.34 -4.60 40.96
C VAL A 248 -6.38 -4.49 39.84
N ALA A 249 -6.83 -5.60 39.23
CA ALA A 249 -7.69 -5.59 38.05
C ALA A 249 -8.94 -4.70 38.16
N PRO A 250 -9.72 -4.72 39.26
CA PRO A 250 -10.88 -3.84 39.40
C PRO A 250 -10.53 -2.36 39.47
N ALA A 251 -9.47 -2.00 40.20
CA ALA A 251 -9.04 -0.62 40.35
C ALA A 251 -8.53 -0.02 39.04
N ILE A 252 -7.75 -0.78 38.26
CA ILE A 252 -7.29 -0.37 36.93
C ILE A 252 -8.47 -0.17 35.97
N SER A 253 -9.45 -1.09 36.00
CA SER A 253 -10.65 -0.99 35.15
C SER A 253 -11.48 0.24 35.48
N GLU A 254 -11.69 0.52 36.78
CA GLU A 254 -12.42 1.70 37.23
C GLU A 254 -11.70 2.99 36.84
N TRP A 255 -10.39 3.05 37.06
CA TRP A 255 -9.56 4.19 36.66
C TRP A 255 -9.65 4.49 35.16
N LEU A 256 -9.48 3.48 34.32
CA LEU A 256 -9.60 3.62 32.86
C LEU A 256 -10.98 4.14 32.44
N MET A 257 -12.06 3.63 33.05
CA MET A 257 -13.41 4.12 32.77
C MET A 257 -13.57 5.59 33.13
N GLN A 258 -13.01 6.03 34.27
CA GLN A 258 -13.04 7.44 34.69
C GLN A 258 -12.23 8.34 33.76
N VAL A 259 -11.04 7.88 33.32
CA VAL A 259 -10.20 8.59 32.33
C VAL A 259 -10.97 8.77 31.02
N VAL A 260 -11.53 7.68 30.47
CA VAL A 260 -12.32 7.71 29.23
C VAL A 260 -13.54 8.62 29.35
N ALA A 261 -14.27 8.56 30.47
CA ALA A 261 -15.42 9.43 30.70
C ALA A 261 -15.05 10.92 30.84
N SER A 262 -13.81 11.23 31.21
CA SER A 262 -13.34 12.60 31.42
C SER A 262 -12.94 13.34 30.15
N ASP A 263 -12.72 12.63 29.04
CA ASP A 263 -12.23 13.20 27.79
C ASP A 263 -13.18 12.92 26.60
N PRO A 264 -13.82 13.95 26.02
CA PRO A 264 -14.69 13.79 24.86
C PRO A 264 -14.02 13.14 23.64
N GLN A 265 -12.70 13.25 23.47
CA GLN A 265 -11.97 12.60 22.38
C GLN A 265 -11.90 11.08 22.52
N LEU A 266 -12.18 10.54 23.73
CA LEU A 266 -12.25 9.11 24.01
C LEU A 266 -13.68 8.56 23.97
N SER A 267 -14.69 9.36 23.64
CA SER A 267 -16.11 8.95 23.63
C SER A 267 -16.43 7.75 22.72
N GLY A 268 -15.59 7.50 21.70
CA GLY A 268 -15.70 6.33 20.84
C GLY A 268 -15.11 5.03 21.42
N LEU A 269 -14.44 5.08 22.57
CA LEU A 269 -13.81 3.95 23.26
C LEU A 269 -14.67 3.49 24.44
N THR A 270 -14.97 2.19 24.50
CA THR A 270 -15.66 1.53 25.62
C THR A 270 -14.70 0.56 26.32
N ILE A 271 -14.62 0.66 27.64
CA ILE A 271 -13.83 -0.24 28.49
C ILE A 271 -14.73 -1.35 29.02
N LEU A 272 -14.36 -2.62 28.87
CA LEU A 272 -15.04 -3.75 29.51
C LEU A 272 -14.39 -4.06 30.87
N PRO A 273 -14.97 -3.62 31.99
CA PRO A 273 -14.30 -3.67 33.28
C PRO A 273 -14.15 -5.10 33.81
N GLU A 274 -12.96 -5.40 34.32
CA GLU A 274 -12.62 -6.55 35.16
C GLU A 274 -13.02 -6.22 36.60
N HIS A 275 -14.32 -6.21 36.90
CA HIS A 275 -14.88 -5.58 38.09
C HIS A 275 -14.74 -6.37 39.40
N SER A 276 -14.35 -7.65 39.33
CA SER A 276 -14.14 -8.48 40.52
C SER A 276 -13.06 -9.53 40.30
N ALA A 277 -12.33 -9.87 41.34
CA ALA A 277 -11.28 -10.86 41.28
C ALA A 277 -11.08 -11.60 42.62
N ALA A 278 -10.57 -12.83 42.53
CA ALA A 278 -10.18 -13.62 43.69
C ALA A 278 -8.97 -14.50 43.38
N ILE A 279 -8.09 -14.67 44.35
CA ILE A 279 -6.94 -15.58 44.31
C ILE A 279 -6.89 -16.39 45.61
N VAL A 280 -6.61 -17.69 45.48
CA VAL A 280 -6.55 -18.63 46.59
C VAL A 280 -5.11 -19.10 46.78
N GLY A 281 -4.62 -19.06 48.01
CA GLY A 281 -3.28 -19.52 48.34
C GLY A 281 -2.23 -18.71 47.61
N ARG A 282 -2.33 -17.37 47.68
CA ARG A 282 -1.54 -16.45 46.86
C ARG A 282 -0.03 -16.73 46.96
N ASP A 283 0.46 -17.02 48.16
CA ASP A 283 1.89 -17.24 48.41
C ASP A 283 2.30 -18.70 48.14
N GLU A 284 1.40 -19.67 48.38
CA GLU A 284 1.69 -21.10 48.23
C GLU A 284 1.50 -21.61 46.80
N LEU A 285 0.56 -21.05 46.06
CA LEU A 285 0.15 -21.49 44.71
C LEU A 285 0.44 -20.45 43.63
N GLY A 286 0.73 -19.21 44.01
CA GLY A 286 0.83 -18.10 43.07
C GLY A 286 -0.44 -17.97 42.24
N GLY A 287 -0.26 -17.83 40.93
CA GLY A 287 -1.34 -17.58 39.97
C GLY A 287 -2.16 -18.79 39.51
N GLN A 288 -2.02 -19.95 40.17
CA GLN A 288 -2.57 -21.21 39.67
C GLN A 288 -4.05 -21.43 40.05
N LEU A 289 -4.54 -20.73 41.07
CA LEU A 289 -5.95 -20.78 41.50
C LEU A 289 -6.47 -19.36 41.70
N ALA A 290 -6.91 -18.75 40.61
CA ALA A 290 -7.41 -17.40 40.57
C ALA A 290 -8.52 -17.23 39.53
N VAL A 291 -9.32 -16.19 39.71
CA VAL A 291 -10.40 -15.79 38.81
C VAL A 291 -10.47 -14.27 38.72
N ILE A 292 -10.76 -13.77 37.52
CA ILE A 292 -11.23 -12.42 37.25
C ILE A 292 -12.60 -12.52 36.59
N ARG A 293 -13.56 -11.74 37.06
CA ARG A 293 -14.89 -11.60 36.48
C ARG A 293 -14.97 -10.30 35.70
N ARG A 294 -15.45 -10.37 34.46
CA ARG A 294 -15.47 -9.25 33.51
C ARG A 294 -16.79 -9.17 32.78
N ILE A 295 -17.22 -7.95 32.48
CA ILE A 295 -18.39 -7.72 31.62
C ILE A 295 -18.16 -8.34 30.23
N ALA A 296 -19.21 -8.97 29.70
CA ALA A 296 -19.22 -9.55 28.35
C ALA A 296 -19.23 -8.45 27.27
N PRO A 297 -18.56 -8.65 26.12
CA PRO A 297 -18.73 -7.77 24.98
C PRO A 297 -20.17 -7.88 24.43
N PRO A 298 -20.69 -6.83 23.77
CA PRO A 298 -21.91 -6.93 22.97
C PRO A 298 -21.78 -8.00 21.87
N ASP A 299 -22.87 -8.74 21.61
CA ASP A 299 -22.86 -9.83 20.63
C ASP A 299 -22.59 -9.39 19.18
N ASP A 300 -22.88 -8.13 18.87
CA ASP A 300 -22.66 -7.52 17.55
C ASP A 300 -21.26 -6.90 17.38
N ALA A 301 -20.42 -6.94 18.42
CA ALA A 301 -19.03 -6.51 18.32
C ALA A 301 -18.17 -7.59 17.65
N VAL A 302 -17.28 -7.16 16.75
CA VAL A 302 -16.36 -8.07 16.05
C VAL A 302 -14.92 -7.90 16.54
N PRO A 303 -14.15 -8.97 16.75
CA PRO A 303 -12.74 -8.84 17.08
C PRO A 303 -11.95 -8.15 15.97
N LEU A 304 -11.01 -7.28 16.32
CA LEU A 304 -10.19 -6.56 15.35
C LEU A 304 -9.32 -7.51 14.52
N SER A 305 -8.94 -8.67 15.09
CA SER A 305 -8.23 -9.74 14.39
C SER A 305 -9.00 -10.33 13.20
N MET A 306 -10.34 -10.25 13.19
CA MET A 306 -11.19 -10.76 12.11
C MET A 306 -10.96 -10.01 10.79
N LEU A 307 -10.62 -8.71 10.87
CA LEU A 307 -10.59 -7.82 9.71
C LEU A 307 -9.51 -8.20 8.68
N SER A 308 -8.48 -8.92 9.09
CA SER A 308 -7.38 -9.38 8.24
C SER A 308 -7.51 -10.84 7.79
N LEU A 309 -8.65 -11.49 8.08
CA LEU A 309 -8.92 -12.88 7.69
C LEU A 309 -9.61 -13.00 6.32
N THR A 310 -9.58 -14.21 5.76
CA THR A 310 -10.18 -14.54 4.47
C THR A 310 -11.13 -15.71 4.59
N GLU A 311 -12.21 -15.70 3.81
CA GLU A 311 -13.10 -16.84 3.62
C GLU A 311 -12.44 -17.99 2.84
N PRO A 312 -13.06 -19.19 2.80
CA PRO A 312 -12.48 -20.34 2.11
C PRO A 312 -12.18 -20.13 0.62
N ASP A 313 -12.91 -19.24 -0.04
CA ASP A 313 -12.67 -18.83 -1.44
C ASP A 313 -11.50 -17.83 -1.58
N GLY A 314 -10.92 -17.41 -0.46
CA GLY A 314 -9.83 -16.44 -0.37
C GLY A 314 -10.29 -14.98 -0.29
N SER A 315 -11.56 -14.67 -0.51
CA SER A 315 -12.05 -13.29 -0.36
C SER A 315 -11.87 -12.80 1.08
N PRO A 316 -11.60 -11.50 1.31
CA PRO A 316 -11.61 -10.94 2.67
C PRO A 316 -12.93 -11.24 3.37
N VAL A 317 -12.91 -11.60 4.65
CA VAL A 317 -14.14 -11.76 5.44
C VAL A 317 -14.99 -10.49 5.39
N ILE A 318 -14.33 -9.33 5.43
CA ILE A 318 -14.98 -8.01 5.35
C ILE A 318 -15.32 -7.54 3.94
N ALA A 319 -15.17 -8.38 2.90
CA ALA A 319 -15.45 -7.98 1.51
C ALA A 319 -16.84 -7.36 1.32
N PRO A 320 -17.93 -7.87 1.94
CA PRO A 320 -19.25 -7.22 1.84
C PRO A 320 -19.27 -5.79 2.39
N TRP A 321 -18.50 -5.50 3.44
CA TRP A 321 -18.41 -4.17 4.03
C TRP A 321 -17.63 -3.21 3.13
N LEU A 322 -16.51 -3.68 2.57
CA LEU A 322 -15.70 -2.90 1.64
C LEU A 322 -16.47 -2.58 0.34
N ALA A 323 -17.23 -3.54 -0.18
CA ALA A 323 -18.06 -3.34 -1.36
C ALA A 323 -19.19 -2.33 -1.12
N ARG A 324 -19.81 -2.35 0.07
CA ARG A 324 -20.90 -1.45 0.44
C ARG A 324 -20.42 -0.01 0.64
N HIS A 325 -19.33 0.18 1.38
CA HIS A 325 -18.91 1.50 1.87
C HIS A 325 -17.74 2.10 1.07
N GLY A 326 -17.11 1.32 0.19
CA GLY A 326 -15.89 1.67 -0.50
C GLY A 326 -14.65 1.49 0.38
N THR A 327 -13.63 0.81 -0.15
CA THR A 327 -12.43 0.42 0.63
C THR A 327 -11.73 1.60 1.32
N ARG A 328 -11.50 2.71 0.61
CA ARG A 328 -10.80 3.87 1.18
C ARG A 328 -11.59 4.55 2.29
N ALA A 329 -12.90 4.77 2.08
CA ALA A 329 -13.74 5.41 3.09
C ALA A 329 -13.87 4.52 4.34
N TRP A 330 -14.05 3.22 4.14
CA TRP A 330 -14.12 2.27 5.24
C TRP A 330 -12.81 2.20 6.05
N VAL A 331 -11.66 2.16 5.38
CA VAL A 331 -10.35 2.17 6.06
C VAL A 331 -10.13 3.49 6.81
N ALA A 332 -10.45 4.64 6.22
CA ALA A 332 -10.35 5.93 6.91
C ALA A 332 -11.21 5.95 8.19
N GLN A 333 -12.42 5.42 8.12
CA GLN A 333 -13.30 5.33 9.28
C GLN A 333 -12.75 4.38 10.34
N LEU A 334 -12.27 3.20 9.96
CA LEU A 334 -11.65 2.27 10.90
C LEU A 334 -10.48 2.94 11.63
N LEU A 335 -9.60 3.63 10.91
CA LEU A 335 -8.48 4.36 11.49
C LEU A 335 -8.96 5.45 12.47
N SER A 336 -10.03 6.18 12.12
CA SER A 336 -10.65 7.16 13.02
C SER A 336 -11.19 6.51 14.31
N VAL A 337 -11.78 5.31 14.22
CA VAL A 337 -12.26 4.54 15.38
C VAL A 337 -11.11 4.02 16.25
N LEU A 338 -9.91 3.84 15.68
CA LEU A 338 -8.70 3.45 16.42
C LEU A 338 -7.95 4.62 17.06
N ARG A 339 -8.22 5.86 16.63
CA ARG A 339 -7.60 7.09 17.15
C ARG A 339 -7.61 7.21 18.68
N PRO A 340 -8.66 6.79 19.43
CA PRO A 340 -8.66 6.83 20.89
C PRO A 340 -7.49 6.08 21.54
N VAL A 341 -6.99 4.99 20.97
CA VAL A 341 -5.81 4.25 21.49
C VAL A 341 -4.58 5.14 21.45
N TRP A 342 -4.38 5.83 20.33
CA TRP A 342 -3.26 6.76 20.13
C TRP A 342 -3.38 7.99 21.03
N HIS A 343 -4.59 8.51 21.20
CA HIS A 343 -4.88 9.64 22.08
C HIS A 343 -4.67 9.29 23.56
N LEU A 344 -5.06 8.08 23.98
CA LEU A 344 -4.82 7.61 25.35
C LEU A 344 -3.30 7.55 25.66
N MET A 345 -2.50 7.03 24.73
CA MET A 345 -1.05 7.00 24.86
C MET A 345 -0.45 8.40 24.92
N THR A 346 -0.78 9.24 23.93
CA THR A 346 -0.07 10.51 23.70
C THR A 346 -0.54 11.66 24.59
N HIS A 347 -1.82 11.68 24.96
CA HIS A 347 -2.39 12.72 25.81
C HIS A 347 -2.49 12.28 27.27
N HIS A 348 -2.95 11.05 27.52
CA HIS A 348 -3.16 10.54 28.88
C HIS A 348 -1.97 9.78 29.45
N GLY A 349 -0.91 9.53 28.67
CA GLY A 349 0.25 8.79 29.15
C GLY A 349 -0.07 7.35 29.54
N ILE A 350 -1.09 6.74 28.91
CA ILE A 350 -1.56 5.38 29.19
C ILE A 350 -1.59 4.59 27.88
N ALA A 351 -0.85 3.49 27.81
CA ALA A 351 -0.88 2.57 26.68
C ALA A 351 -1.71 1.32 27.00
N LEU A 352 -2.50 0.91 26.01
CA LEU A 352 -3.19 -0.38 26.01
C LEU A 352 -2.43 -1.36 25.12
N GLU A 353 -2.39 -2.63 25.52
CA GLU A 353 -1.99 -3.73 24.64
C GLU A 353 -3.06 -3.92 23.55
N ALA A 354 -3.01 -3.07 22.52
CA ALA A 354 -4.03 -2.94 21.48
C ALA A 354 -3.95 -4.04 20.40
N HIS A 355 -3.78 -5.29 20.82
CA HIS A 355 -3.70 -6.42 19.92
C HIS A 355 -5.10 -6.85 19.41
N GLY A 356 -5.14 -7.61 18.31
CA GLY A 356 -6.39 -7.93 17.61
C GLY A 356 -7.48 -8.64 18.42
N GLN A 357 -7.11 -9.37 19.49
CA GLN A 357 -8.06 -10.06 20.38
C GLN A 357 -8.59 -9.21 21.57
N ASN A 358 -7.88 -8.15 21.98
CA ASN A 358 -8.27 -7.27 23.10
C ASN A 358 -9.09 -6.09 22.62
N MET A 359 -9.09 -5.83 21.31
CA MET A 359 -9.85 -4.78 20.66
C MET A 359 -11.00 -5.38 19.86
N LEU A 360 -12.21 -4.82 20.02
CA LEU A 360 -13.39 -5.16 19.23
C LEU A 360 -13.98 -3.91 18.58
N ILE A 361 -14.56 -4.07 17.41
CA ILE A 361 -15.23 -3.02 16.66
C ILE A 361 -16.74 -3.19 16.80
N ARG A 362 -17.41 -2.12 17.22
CA ARG A 362 -18.86 -1.97 17.04
C ARG A 362 -19.11 -1.43 15.64
N HIS A 363 -20.12 -1.96 14.96
CA HIS A 363 -20.45 -1.55 13.61
C HIS A 363 -21.95 -1.43 13.37
N GLU A 364 -22.33 -0.57 12.43
CA GLU A 364 -23.68 -0.55 11.87
C GLU A 364 -23.62 -1.00 10.42
N ASN A 365 -24.19 -2.17 10.10
CA ASN A 365 -24.17 -2.72 8.75
C ASN A 365 -22.76 -2.77 8.11
N GLY A 366 -21.75 -3.05 8.94
CA GLY A 366 -20.35 -3.10 8.56
C GLY A 366 -19.59 -1.77 8.58
N TRP A 367 -20.25 -0.65 8.89
CA TRP A 367 -19.59 0.64 9.09
C TRP A 367 -19.06 0.76 10.53
N PRO A 368 -17.76 0.97 10.78
CA PRO A 368 -17.21 1.07 12.13
C PRO A 368 -17.74 2.31 12.86
N ILE A 369 -18.31 2.14 14.05
CA ILE A 369 -18.89 3.24 14.85
C ILE A 369 -18.27 3.39 16.24
N GLY A 370 -17.49 2.42 16.72
CA GLY A 370 -16.86 2.50 18.03
C GLY A 370 -15.89 1.36 18.30
N LEU A 371 -15.05 1.57 19.30
CA LEU A 371 -14.00 0.65 19.74
C LEU A 371 -14.32 0.15 21.15
N ILE A 372 -14.10 -1.13 21.40
CA ILE A 372 -14.20 -1.75 22.72
C ILE A 372 -12.84 -2.33 23.07
N ALA A 373 -12.35 -2.06 24.28
CA ALA A 373 -11.15 -2.64 24.83
C ALA A 373 -11.45 -3.57 26.02
N ARG A 374 -10.64 -4.61 26.20
CA ARG A 374 -10.72 -5.58 27.30
C ARG A 374 -9.32 -6.11 27.67
N ASP A 375 -9.24 -6.78 28.82
CA ASP A 375 -8.03 -7.46 29.34
C ASP A 375 -6.87 -6.49 29.66
N PHE A 376 -6.99 -5.74 30.77
CA PHE A 376 -6.05 -4.66 31.13
C PHE A 376 -5.08 -5.04 32.24
N SER A 377 -5.54 -5.90 33.16
CA SER A 377 -4.86 -6.14 34.43
C SER A 377 -3.41 -6.60 34.28
N GLU A 378 -3.04 -7.26 33.18
CA GLU A 378 -1.71 -7.85 32.99
C GLU A 378 -0.77 -6.97 32.14
N SER A 379 -1.30 -6.03 31.35
CA SER A 379 -0.52 -5.44 30.25
C SER A 379 -0.77 -3.96 29.96
N LEU A 380 -1.63 -3.30 30.73
CA LEU A 380 -1.69 -1.84 30.68
C LEU A 380 -0.35 -1.25 31.13
N GLU A 381 0.08 -0.17 30.47
CA GLU A 381 1.27 0.58 30.87
C GLU A 381 0.94 2.05 31.02
N TYR A 382 1.59 2.75 31.96
CA TYR A 382 1.46 4.19 32.10
C TYR A 382 2.74 4.87 32.55
N VAL A 383 2.90 6.14 32.19
CA VAL A 383 4.00 6.99 32.67
C VAL A 383 3.40 8.06 33.58
N HIS A 384 3.76 8.02 34.86
CA HIS A 384 3.16 8.86 35.90
C HIS A 384 3.20 10.36 35.55
N ASP A 385 4.35 10.85 35.11
CA ASP A 385 4.56 12.28 34.77
C ASP A 385 3.86 12.73 33.47
N ARG A 386 3.23 11.79 32.76
CA ARG A 386 2.47 12.05 31.51
C ARG A 386 0.96 11.89 31.68
N LEU A 387 0.50 11.53 32.88
CA LEU A 387 -0.93 11.44 33.14
C LEU A 387 -1.59 12.81 33.01
N ALA A 388 -2.60 12.93 32.15
CA ALA A 388 -3.41 14.16 32.05
C ALA A 388 -4.33 14.34 33.26
N ARG A 389 -4.71 13.23 33.91
CA ARG A 389 -5.57 13.18 35.11
C ARG A 389 -4.91 12.34 36.21
N PRO A 390 -3.79 12.79 36.79
CA PRO A 390 -3.10 12.06 37.85
C PRO A 390 -3.95 11.97 39.11
N ASP A 391 -4.93 12.87 39.29
CA ASP A 391 -5.91 12.85 40.38
C ASP A 391 -6.88 11.65 40.33
N LEU A 392 -7.01 10.99 39.17
CA LEU A 392 -7.81 9.79 39.01
C LEU A 392 -7.00 8.50 39.24
N LEU A 393 -5.67 8.57 39.27
CA LEU A 393 -4.82 7.38 39.44
C LEU A 393 -5.10 6.76 40.82
N PRO A 394 -5.51 5.48 40.89
CA PRO A 394 -5.71 4.82 42.17
C PRO A 394 -4.37 4.59 42.87
N ASP A 395 -4.37 4.65 44.20
CA ASP A 395 -3.23 4.22 44.99
C ASP A 395 -3.15 2.68 44.98
N LEU A 396 -2.45 2.15 43.98
CA LEU A 396 -2.26 0.71 43.82
C LEU A 396 -1.42 0.12 44.95
N THR A 397 -0.64 0.91 45.69
CA THR A 397 0.20 0.41 46.79
C THR A 397 -0.61 -0.03 48.00
N VAL A 398 -1.83 0.51 48.15
CA VAL A 398 -2.80 0.05 49.18
C VAL A 398 -3.29 -1.36 48.87
N ILE A 399 -3.42 -1.71 47.59
CA ILE A 399 -3.89 -3.02 47.12
C ILE A 399 -2.72 -4.00 47.03
N GLU A 400 -1.60 -3.53 46.49
CA GLU A 400 -0.38 -4.28 46.27
C GLU A 400 0.84 -3.53 46.85
N PRO A 401 1.16 -3.72 48.14
CA PRO A 401 2.26 -3.01 48.80
C PRO A 401 3.62 -3.22 48.13
N ALA A 402 3.82 -4.34 47.44
CA ALA A 402 5.05 -4.62 46.68
C ALA A 402 5.32 -3.60 45.56
N MET A 403 4.32 -2.85 45.11
CA MET A 403 4.47 -1.82 44.07
C MET A 403 5.12 -0.52 44.57
N ALA A 404 5.17 -0.27 45.88
CA ALA A 404 5.61 1.02 46.43
C ALA A 404 7.06 1.39 46.04
N ASP A 405 7.96 0.42 46.13
CA ASP A 405 9.40 0.60 45.88
C ASP A 405 9.88 -0.11 44.60
N ALA A 406 8.97 -0.58 43.76
CA ALA A 406 9.34 -1.32 42.56
C ALA A 406 9.95 -0.40 41.49
N PRO A 407 10.97 -0.88 40.76
CA PRO A 407 11.48 -0.20 39.58
C PRO A 407 10.41 -0.11 38.48
N ASP A 408 10.52 0.94 37.67
CA ASP A 408 9.70 1.07 36.46
C ASP A 408 9.94 -0.11 35.51
N GLY A 409 8.89 -0.57 34.85
CA GLY A 409 8.92 -1.75 33.98
C GLY A 409 8.62 -3.07 34.68
N GLU A 410 8.56 -3.13 36.02
CA GLU A 410 8.23 -4.38 36.74
C GLU A 410 6.71 -4.67 36.76
N TYR A 411 5.90 -3.62 36.87
CA TYR A 411 4.43 -3.66 36.92
C TYR A 411 3.84 -2.78 35.80
N HIS A 412 2.80 -2.00 36.07
CA HIS A 412 2.16 -1.10 35.11
C HIS A 412 2.93 0.21 34.87
N ARG A 413 3.74 0.68 35.83
CA ARG A 413 4.43 1.97 35.74
C ARG A 413 5.68 1.85 34.87
N MET A 414 5.80 2.72 33.88
CA MET A 414 6.93 2.80 32.94
C MET A 414 7.75 4.08 33.15
N GLY A 415 9.03 4.00 32.81
CA GLY A 415 9.99 5.09 33.01
C GLY A 415 10.07 6.06 31.84
N SER A 416 9.65 5.64 30.63
CA SER A 416 9.73 6.47 29.43
C SER A 416 8.42 6.46 28.62
N PRO A 417 8.02 7.62 28.04
CA PRO A 417 6.94 7.66 27.05
C PRO A 417 7.22 6.77 25.83
N THR A 418 8.48 6.46 25.52
CA THR A 418 8.84 5.57 24.42
C THR A 418 8.46 4.11 24.69
N ASP A 419 8.36 3.70 25.96
CA ASP A 419 7.90 2.35 26.32
C ASP A 419 6.42 2.20 25.93
N LEU A 420 5.61 3.22 26.24
CA LEU A 420 4.21 3.31 25.81
C LEU A 420 4.07 3.30 24.29
N ARG A 421 4.93 4.06 23.59
CA ARG A 421 5.01 4.05 22.12
C ARG A 421 5.29 2.64 21.62
N ASP A 422 6.33 1.99 22.13
CA ASP A 422 6.76 0.68 21.65
C ASP A 422 5.65 -0.37 21.85
N LEU A 423 4.95 -0.36 22.99
CA LEU A 423 3.78 -1.24 23.22
C LEU A 423 2.67 -1.02 22.17
N VAL A 424 2.26 0.23 21.94
CA VAL A 424 1.19 0.54 20.98
C VAL A 424 1.62 0.26 19.55
N MET A 425 2.84 0.63 19.17
CA MET A 425 3.39 0.38 17.84
C MET A 425 3.50 -1.13 17.57
N ASP A 426 3.99 -1.90 18.53
CA ASP A 426 4.12 -3.34 18.37
C ASP A 426 2.75 -4.02 18.24
N CYS A 427 1.83 -3.71 19.14
CA CYS A 427 0.51 -4.34 19.14
C CYS A 427 -0.37 -3.90 17.96
N LEU A 428 -0.55 -2.58 17.79
CA LEU A 428 -1.49 -2.04 16.81
C LEU A 428 -0.86 -1.98 15.42
N VAL A 429 0.37 -1.48 15.28
CA VAL A 429 0.99 -1.24 13.97
C VAL A 429 1.62 -2.53 13.41
N THR A 430 2.49 -3.20 14.17
CA THR A 430 3.17 -4.43 13.72
C THR A 430 2.21 -5.59 13.55
N HIS A 431 1.31 -5.81 14.51
CA HIS A 431 0.53 -7.06 14.59
C HIS A 431 -0.94 -6.97 14.17
N VAL A 432 -1.49 -5.78 13.98
CA VAL A 432 -2.88 -5.62 13.50
C VAL A 432 -2.91 -4.92 12.15
N LEU A 433 -2.48 -3.66 12.08
CA LEU A 433 -2.60 -2.85 10.88
C LEU A 433 -1.76 -3.40 9.73
N SER A 434 -0.58 -3.97 10.02
CA SER A 434 0.25 -4.62 8.99
C SER A 434 -0.44 -5.81 8.31
N ASP A 435 -1.20 -6.60 9.07
CA ASP A 435 -1.89 -7.78 8.54
C ASP A 435 -3.09 -7.36 7.68
N LEU A 436 -3.83 -6.33 8.10
CA LEU A 436 -4.89 -5.72 7.28
C LEU A 436 -4.33 -5.07 6.00
N ALA A 437 -3.28 -4.27 6.11
CA ALA A 437 -2.62 -3.63 4.96
C ALA A 437 -2.13 -4.67 3.94
N ASN A 438 -1.54 -5.77 4.42
CA ASN A 438 -1.11 -6.88 3.58
C ASN A 438 -2.28 -7.58 2.87
N LEU A 439 -3.40 -7.82 3.57
CA LEU A 439 -4.59 -8.41 2.96
C LEU A 439 -5.12 -7.52 1.84
N LEU A 440 -5.35 -6.23 2.13
CA LEU A 440 -5.91 -5.28 1.16
C LEU A 440 -5.01 -5.10 -0.06
N HIS A 441 -3.69 -5.01 0.14
CA HIS A 441 -2.73 -4.88 -0.96
C HIS A 441 -2.71 -6.13 -1.85
N ARG A 442 -2.62 -7.35 -1.27
CA ARG A 442 -2.59 -8.60 -2.04
C ARG A 442 -3.87 -8.87 -2.81
N ARG A 443 -5.00 -8.31 -2.36
CA ARG A 443 -6.29 -8.40 -3.04
C ARG A 443 -6.54 -7.26 -4.04
N GLY A 444 -5.57 -6.37 -4.24
CA GLY A 444 -5.71 -5.22 -5.15
C GLY A 444 -6.73 -4.18 -4.69
N LEU A 445 -7.14 -4.21 -3.41
CA LEU A 445 -8.19 -3.34 -2.86
C LEU A 445 -7.66 -1.99 -2.39
N LEU A 446 -6.46 -1.98 -1.80
CA LEU A 446 -5.78 -0.75 -1.38
C LEU A 446 -4.26 -0.99 -1.34
N PRO A 447 -3.44 -0.23 -2.08
CA PRO A 447 -1.99 -0.34 -1.98
C PRO A 447 -1.49 -0.06 -0.56
N GLU A 448 -0.48 -0.81 -0.12
CA GLU A 448 0.13 -0.67 1.22
C GLU A 448 0.63 0.76 1.48
N THR A 449 1.24 1.40 0.48
CA THR A 449 1.71 2.79 0.56
C THR A 449 0.57 3.78 0.83
N ALA A 450 -0.58 3.56 0.20
CA ALA A 450 -1.77 4.38 0.40
C ALA A 450 -2.42 4.14 1.77
N PHE A 451 -2.44 2.88 2.23
CA PHE A 451 -2.90 2.52 3.57
C PHE A 451 -2.08 3.27 4.63
N TRP A 452 -0.74 3.18 4.57
CA TRP A 452 0.11 3.84 5.56
C TRP A 452 0.10 5.37 5.46
N ALA A 453 -0.13 5.94 4.28
CA ALA A 453 -0.38 7.37 4.16
C ALA A 453 -1.63 7.79 4.94
N MET A 454 -2.76 7.09 4.74
CA MET A 454 -3.99 7.35 5.49
C MET A 454 -3.80 7.12 6.99
N THR A 455 -3.01 6.12 7.39
CA THR A 455 -2.70 5.89 8.81
C THR A 455 -1.92 7.06 9.40
N ARG A 456 -0.92 7.61 8.70
CA ARG A 456 -0.18 8.80 9.16
C ARG A 456 -1.07 10.04 9.31
N ASP A 457 -2.03 10.22 8.42
CA ASP A 457 -2.96 11.35 8.48
C ASP A 457 -3.85 11.31 9.73
N VAL A 458 -4.09 10.11 10.29
CA VAL A 458 -4.94 9.91 11.47
C VAL A 458 -4.12 9.77 12.75
N LEU A 459 -3.02 9.02 12.71
CA LEU A 459 -2.09 8.76 13.80
C LEU A 459 -0.88 9.68 13.67
N CYS A 460 -1.13 10.98 13.85
CA CYS A 460 -0.12 12.01 13.62
C CYS A 460 1.07 11.87 14.59
N PRO A 461 2.28 12.30 14.17
CA PRO A 461 3.43 12.42 15.04
C PRO A 461 3.15 13.30 16.27
N VAL A 462 3.61 12.87 17.44
CA VAL A 462 3.50 13.64 18.68
C VAL A 462 4.89 13.81 19.32
N ALA A 463 5.24 15.05 19.61
CA ALA A 463 6.51 15.38 20.27
C ALA A 463 6.60 14.73 21.66
N GLY A 464 7.78 14.21 22.00
CA GLY A 464 8.05 13.57 23.29
C GLY A 464 7.70 12.08 23.38
N PHE A 465 7.09 11.50 22.33
CA PHE A 465 6.89 10.06 22.19
C PHE A 465 7.74 9.45 21.07
N ASP A 466 8.40 10.27 20.24
CA ASP A 466 9.27 9.81 19.17
C ASP A 466 8.55 8.85 18.19
N THR A 467 7.28 9.16 17.89
CA THR A 467 6.39 8.34 17.06
C THR A 467 6.75 8.34 15.57
N ASP A 468 7.59 9.28 15.14
CA ASP A 468 8.04 9.46 13.75
C ASP A 468 9.48 9.02 13.50
N LEU A 469 10.15 8.42 14.50
CA LEU A 469 11.49 7.88 14.30
C LEU A 469 11.54 6.85 13.15
N PRO A 470 12.67 6.69 12.45
CA PRO A 470 12.78 5.75 11.34
C PRO A 470 12.48 4.29 11.72
N THR A 471 12.73 3.92 12.97
CA THR A 471 12.50 2.59 13.53
C THR A 471 11.94 2.69 14.95
N TYR A 472 11.23 1.65 15.39
CA TYR A 472 10.79 1.45 16.77
C TYR A 472 11.19 0.04 17.24
N ARG A 473 11.07 -0.26 18.53
CA ARG A 473 11.40 -1.60 19.07
C ARG A 473 10.16 -2.48 18.97
N ALA A 474 10.27 -3.58 18.23
CA ALA A 474 9.24 -4.62 18.15
C ALA A 474 9.67 -5.84 18.95
N GLU A 475 8.71 -6.57 19.52
CA GLU A 475 8.99 -7.77 20.30
C GLU A 475 9.39 -8.96 19.42
N SER A 476 10.40 -9.73 19.84
CA SER A 476 10.85 -10.93 19.11
C SER A 476 10.16 -12.19 19.65
N LEU A 477 8.88 -12.33 19.32
CA LEU A 477 8.02 -13.40 19.86
C LEU A 477 8.45 -14.81 19.44
N ALA A 478 8.99 -15.00 18.23
CA ALA A 478 9.49 -16.28 17.76
C ALA A 478 10.84 -16.62 18.41
N ALA A 479 11.73 -15.63 18.57
CA ALA A 479 13.03 -15.77 19.22
C ALA A 479 12.90 -16.17 20.70
N ARG A 480 11.84 -15.73 21.39
CA ARG A 480 11.52 -16.20 22.76
C ARG A 480 11.36 -17.71 22.83
N LEU A 481 10.81 -18.36 21.79
CA LEU A 481 10.72 -19.83 21.71
C LEU A 481 12.08 -20.52 21.47
N LEU A 482 13.12 -19.75 21.11
CA LEU A 482 14.51 -20.19 21.01
C LEU A 482 15.33 -19.87 22.26
N GLY A 483 14.69 -19.35 23.32
CA GLY A 483 15.36 -18.91 24.55
C GLY A 483 16.03 -17.54 24.44
N VAL A 484 15.75 -16.78 23.37
CA VAL A 484 16.30 -15.43 23.17
C VAL A 484 15.23 -14.42 23.56
N THR A 485 15.42 -13.74 24.68
CA THR A 485 14.56 -12.61 25.07
C THR A 485 15.16 -11.35 24.51
N ALA A 486 14.53 -10.80 23.47
CA ALA A 486 14.99 -9.58 22.82
C ALA A 486 13.82 -8.86 22.15
N THR A 487 14.04 -7.57 21.91
CA THR A 487 13.31 -6.79 20.90
C THR A 487 14.22 -6.64 19.68
N HIS A 488 13.67 -6.37 18.51
CA HIS A 488 14.42 -6.00 17.31
C HIS A 488 13.94 -4.65 16.75
N PRO A 489 14.79 -3.90 16.03
CA PRO A 489 14.37 -2.67 15.36
C PRO A 489 13.47 -3.00 14.17
N ALA A 490 12.26 -2.45 14.17
CA ALA A 490 11.31 -2.54 13.06
C ALA A 490 11.21 -1.20 12.33
N PRO A 491 11.20 -1.17 10.98
CA PRO A 491 10.91 0.03 10.21
C PRO A 491 9.57 0.67 10.60
N ASN A 492 9.56 1.98 10.78
CA ASN A 492 8.37 2.72 11.13
C ASN A 492 7.61 3.19 9.87
N PRO A 493 6.40 2.67 9.56
CA PRO A 493 5.61 3.13 8.43
C PRO A 493 4.95 4.50 8.69
N LEU A 494 4.92 4.93 9.96
CA LEU A 494 4.34 6.19 10.40
C LEU A 494 5.37 7.34 10.41
N ARG A 495 6.64 7.05 10.16
CA ARG A 495 7.66 8.10 10.02
C ARG A 495 7.24 9.08 8.95
N THR A 496 7.52 10.35 9.19
CA THR A 496 7.43 11.37 8.14
C THR A 496 8.32 10.90 7.00
N PRO A 497 7.79 10.70 5.78
CA PRO A 497 8.62 10.25 4.67
C PRO A 497 9.75 11.25 4.49
N GLU A 498 10.99 10.80 4.59
CA GLU A 498 12.10 11.61 4.10
C GLU A 498 11.80 11.93 2.63
N PRO A 499 11.85 13.22 2.23
CA PRO A 499 11.89 13.52 0.82
C PRO A 499 13.05 12.71 0.26
N MET A 500 12.78 11.79 -0.66
CA MET A 500 13.88 11.18 -1.39
C MET A 500 14.60 12.34 -2.06
N PRO A 501 15.94 12.42 -1.97
CA PRO A 501 16.64 13.31 -2.87
C PRO A 501 16.22 12.89 -4.27
N ASP A 502 15.74 13.85 -5.07
CA ASP A 502 15.26 13.65 -6.44
C ASP A 502 16.43 13.36 -7.40
N LEU A 503 17.31 12.44 -6.99
CA LEU A 503 18.47 12.00 -7.73
C LEU A 503 18.01 11.40 -9.06
N PHE A 504 18.74 11.73 -10.11
CA PHE A 504 18.61 11.11 -11.41
C PHE A 504 20.01 10.85 -11.99
N CYS A 505 20.10 10.01 -13.00
CA CYS A 505 21.33 9.83 -13.75
C CYS A 505 21.24 10.62 -15.07
N LEU A 506 22.30 11.34 -15.43
CA LEU A 506 22.53 11.77 -16.81
C LEU A 506 23.51 10.77 -17.43
N ASP A 507 23.02 9.98 -18.37
CA ASP A 507 23.70 8.76 -18.85
C ASP A 507 24.13 7.88 -17.66
N ASP A 508 25.43 7.80 -17.36
CA ASP A 508 25.97 7.00 -16.25
C ASP A 508 26.32 7.84 -15.00
N ARG A 509 26.15 9.17 -15.05
CA ARG A 509 26.52 10.10 -13.97
C ARG A 509 25.33 10.39 -13.06
N ILE A 510 25.46 10.11 -11.76
CA ILE A 510 24.47 10.52 -10.75
C ILE A 510 24.50 12.05 -10.61
N VAL A 511 23.33 12.67 -10.62
CA VAL A 511 23.12 14.10 -10.42
C VAL A 511 22.26 14.29 -9.18
N ASP A 512 22.75 15.13 -8.26
CA ASP A 512 21.96 15.65 -7.15
C ASP A 512 21.36 17.00 -7.55
N PRO A 513 20.02 17.12 -7.65
CA PRO A 513 19.41 18.39 -8.00
C PRO A 513 19.62 19.48 -6.95
N ASN A 514 20.01 19.12 -5.72
CA ASN A 514 20.26 20.04 -4.62
C ASN A 514 21.75 20.38 -4.41
N ASP A 515 22.62 20.03 -5.38
CA ASP A 515 24.04 20.39 -5.33
C ASP A 515 24.21 21.91 -5.14
N ALA A 516 24.95 22.30 -4.10
CA ALA A 516 25.21 23.69 -3.75
C ALA A 516 25.99 24.48 -4.83
N ALA A 517 26.66 23.78 -5.75
CA ALA A 517 27.33 24.40 -6.89
C ALA A 517 26.34 24.88 -7.98
N LEU A 518 25.08 24.41 -7.97
CA LEU A 518 24.07 24.85 -8.93
C LEU A 518 23.55 26.25 -8.58
N PRO A 519 23.38 27.15 -9.57
CA PRO A 519 22.85 28.50 -9.34
C PRO A 519 21.53 28.49 -8.57
N ASP A 520 21.39 29.34 -7.55
CA ASP A 520 20.13 29.51 -6.85
C ASP A 520 19.24 30.53 -7.57
N LEU A 521 18.36 30.03 -8.42
CA LEU A 521 17.45 30.87 -9.20
C LEU A 521 16.39 31.56 -8.32
N MET A 522 16.20 31.13 -7.07
CA MET A 522 15.21 31.69 -6.13
C MET A 522 15.82 32.68 -5.14
N GLN A 523 17.14 32.92 -5.20
CA GLN A 523 17.80 33.81 -4.26
C GLN A 523 17.20 35.23 -4.31
N GLY A 524 16.65 35.67 -3.17
CA GLY A 524 16.05 37.00 -3.02
C GLY A 524 14.71 37.19 -3.75
N ARG A 525 14.04 36.10 -4.15
CA ARG A 525 12.76 36.12 -4.87
C ARG A 525 11.66 35.47 -4.05
N ASP A 526 10.43 35.93 -4.26
CA ASP A 526 9.22 35.32 -3.69
C ASP A 526 8.71 34.22 -4.65
N PRO A 527 8.65 32.94 -4.24
CA PRO A 527 8.17 31.85 -5.09
C PRO A 527 6.78 32.07 -5.68
N GLU A 528 5.83 32.65 -4.92
CA GLU A 528 4.46 32.83 -5.40
C GLU A 528 4.35 33.92 -6.48
N HIS A 529 5.34 34.81 -6.53
CA HIS A 529 5.45 35.92 -7.48
C HIS A 529 6.64 35.76 -8.43
N SER A 530 7.13 34.52 -8.60
CA SER A 530 8.23 34.19 -9.50
C SER A 530 7.80 33.19 -10.57
N ARG A 531 8.14 33.51 -11.81
CA ARG A 531 7.93 32.68 -12.99
C ARG A 531 9.17 32.75 -13.87
N ILE A 532 9.95 31.67 -13.86
CA ILE A 532 11.27 31.65 -14.48
C ILE A 532 11.24 30.74 -15.71
N ALA A 533 11.63 31.28 -16.86
CA ALA A 533 11.89 30.49 -18.07
C ALA A 533 13.30 29.89 -18.01
N LEU A 534 13.44 28.64 -18.45
CA LEU A 534 14.71 27.91 -18.49
C LEU A 534 15.08 27.59 -19.95
N HIS A 535 16.09 28.27 -20.49
CA HIS A 535 16.68 27.97 -21.81
C HIS A 535 18.15 27.56 -21.61
N LEU A 536 18.33 26.34 -21.13
CA LEU A 536 19.63 25.78 -20.71
C LEU A 536 20.02 24.60 -21.61
N THR A 537 21.27 24.55 -22.05
CA THR A 537 21.76 23.46 -22.91
C THR A 537 22.18 22.23 -22.13
N ASP A 538 22.66 22.38 -20.89
CA ASP A 538 22.96 21.25 -20.01
C ASP A 538 21.65 20.67 -19.43
N LYS A 539 21.32 19.43 -19.82
CA LYS A 539 20.12 18.72 -19.35
C LYS A 539 20.10 18.49 -17.85
N ALA A 540 21.25 18.20 -17.24
CA ALA A 540 21.32 17.99 -15.80
C ALA A 540 21.02 19.29 -15.07
N VAL A 541 21.63 20.41 -15.47
CA VAL A 541 21.34 21.71 -14.87
C VAL A 541 19.88 22.09 -15.10
N CYS A 542 19.36 21.94 -16.32
CA CYS A 542 17.97 22.24 -16.65
C CYS A 542 17.00 21.46 -15.77
N LEU A 543 17.13 20.13 -15.71
CA LEU A 543 16.25 19.27 -14.92
C LEU A 543 16.35 19.57 -13.42
N SER A 544 17.56 19.77 -12.89
CA SER A 544 17.76 20.15 -11.49
C SER A 544 17.06 21.46 -11.14
N GLN A 545 17.11 22.46 -12.04
CA GLN A 545 16.42 23.74 -11.82
C GLN A 545 14.89 23.60 -11.90
N ILE A 546 14.36 22.74 -12.78
CA ILE A 546 12.92 22.43 -12.81
C ILE A 546 12.47 21.87 -11.45
N LEU A 547 13.21 20.89 -10.92
CA LEU A 547 12.90 20.24 -9.64
C LEU A 547 13.00 21.22 -8.47
N ARG A 548 14.07 22.02 -8.41
CA ARG A 548 14.24 23.06 -7.37
C ARG A 548 13.13 24.11 -7.40
N LEU A 549 12.73 24.58 -8.60
CA LEU A 549 11.64 25.55 -8.72
C LEU A 549 10.29 24.96 -8.32
N ARG A 550 10.03 23.69 -8.64
CA ARG A 550 8.85 22.96 -8.16
C ARG A 550 8.83 22.90 -6.63
N ASP A 551 9.94 22.51 -6.01
CA ASP A 551 10.03 22.30 -4.56
C ASP A 551 9.96 23.62 -3.79
N ALA A 552 10.44 24.71 -4.39
CA ALA A 552 10.25 26.06 -3.87
C ALA A 552 8.81 26.58 -4.02
N GLY A 553 7.95 25.90 -4.78
CA GLY A 553 6.60 26.37 -5.10
C GLY A 553 6.56 27.50 -6.14
N ALA A 554 7.63 27.67 -6.93
CA ALA A 554 7.74 28.68 -7.97
C ALA A 554 7.22 28.19 -9.33
N SER A 555 6.90 29.12 -10.23
CA SER A 555 6.47 28.78 -11.59
C SER A 555 7.66 28.61 -12.53
N CYS A 556 7.63 27.57 -13.37
CA CYS A 556 8.73 27.20 -14.24
C CYS A 556 8.27 27.04 -15.68
N TYR A 557 9.01 27.60 -16.64
CA TYR A 557 8.81 27.38 -18.07
C TYR A 557 10.06 26.80 -18.75
N PRO A 558 10.16 25.47 -18.89
CA PRO A 558 11.26 24.85 -19.63
C PRO A 558 11.10 25.10 -21.15
N ILE A 559 12.09 25.74 -21.75
CA ILE A 559 12.18 25.99 -23.19
C ILE A 559 13.17 25.01 -23.80
N HIS A 560 12.82 24.41 -24.94
CA HIS A 560 13.70 23.45 -25.62
C HIS A 560 15.03 24.12 -26.00
N PRO A 561 16.20 23.49 -25.74
CA PRO A 561 17.51 24.12 -25.92
C PRO A 561 17.79 24.55 -27.36
N GLU A 562 17.28 23.82 -28.35
CA GLU A 562 17.43 24.16 -29.77
C GLU A 562 16.57 25.37 -30.22
N THR A 563 15.74 25.93 -29.35
CA THR A 563 14.99 27.15 -29.66
C THR A 563 15.95 28.33 -29.83
N PRO A 564 15.91 29.08 -30.94
CA PRO A 564 16.74 30.28 -31.11
C PRO A 564 16.58 31.26 -29.94
N ALA A 565 17.68 31.85 -29.47
CA ALA A 565 17.69 32.68 -28.26
C ALA A 565 16.69 33.85 -28.29
N GLU A 566 16.57 34.54 -29.43
CA GLU A 566 15.59 35.62 -29.61
C GLU A 566 14.14 35.11 -29.49
N GLN A 567 13.87 33.92 -30.03
CA GLN A 567 12.56 33.28 -29.94
C GLN A 567 12.26 32.78 -28.52
N ALA A 568 13.27 32.25 -27.82
CA ALA A 568 13.15 31.83 -26.42
C ALA A 568 12.81 33.02 -25.51
N LEU A 569 13.45 34.17 -25.74
CA LEU A 569 13.15 35.42 -25.03
C LEU A 569 11.71 35.88 -25.26
N ASP A 570 11.24 35.85 -26.52
CA ASP A 570 9.87 36.21 -26.88
C ASP A 570 8.83 35.24 -26.28
N LEU A 571 9.13 33.93 -26.26
CA LEU A 571 8.29 32.93 -25.59
C LEU A 571 8.23 33.16 -24.08
N ALA A 572 9.35 33.45 -23.42
CA ALA A 572 9.40 33.73 -21.99
C ALA A 572 8.57 34.97 -21.62
N ARG A 573 8.68 36.05 -22.39
CA ARG A 573 7.86 37.26 -22.19
C ARG A 573 6.37 36.96 -22.33
N ARG A 574 5.97 36.27 -23.40
CA ARG A 574 4.56 35.88 -23.63
C ARG A 574 4.02 34.98 -22.53
N ALA A 575 4.83 34.07 -22.01
CA ALA A 575 4.47 33.19 -20.90
C ALA A 575 4.32 33.93 -19.55
N GLY A 576 4.58 35.23 -19.49
CA GLY A 576 4.49 36.04 -18.27
C GLY A 576 5.67 35.81 -17.32
N CYS A 577 6.80 35.28 -17.79
CA CYS A 577 7.98 35.06 -16.97
C CYS A 577 8.64 36.38 -16.57
N ASP A 578 9.02 36.56 -15.32
CA ASP A 578 9.78 37.75 -14.88
C ASP A 578 11.29 37.59 -15.11
N ALA A 579 11.76 36.36 -15.31
CA ALA A 579 13.16 36.05 -15.59
C ALA A 579 13.34 34.92 -16.63
N LEU A 580 14.50 34.94 -17.29
CA LEU A 580 14.98 33.89 -18.18
C LEU A 580 16.37 33.44 -17.72
N ALA A 581 16.49 32.19 -17.31
CA ALA A 581 17.77 31.54 -17.07
C ALA A 581 18.31 30.91 -18.36
N HIS A 582 19.57 31.20 -18.66
CA HIS A 582 20.34 30.67 -19.78
C HIS A 582 21.76 30.30 -19.32
N ASP A 583 22.55 29.64 -20.17
CA ASP A 583 23.84 29.06 -19.75
C ASP A 583 24.84 30.08 -19.17
N SER A 584 24.73 31.35 -19.59
CA SER A 584 25.57 32.45 -19.08
C SER A 584 25.00 33.21 -17.87
N GLY A 585 23.82 32.83 -17.35
CA GLY A 585 23.22 33.42 -16.15
C GLY A 585 21.72 33.66 -16.24
N ILE A 586 21.21 34.55 -15.39
CA ILE A 586 19.79 34.92 -15.33
C ILE A 586 19.57 36.34 -15.84
N THR A 587 18.67 36.50 -16.81
CA THR A 587 18.24 37.80 -17.32
C THR A 587 16.89 38.17 -16.73
N ASN A 588 16.78 39.36 -16.13
CA ASN A 588 15.51 39.94 -15.70
C ASN A 588 14.76 40.48 -16.93
N LEU A 589 13.48 40.11 -17.08
CA LEU A 589 12.68 40.46 -18.25
C LEU A 589 11.92 41.78 -18.09
N GLY A 590 11.99 42.42 -16.91
CA GLY A 590 11.38 43.71 -16.63
C GLY A 590 9.85 43.66 -16.51
N GLN A 591 9.27 42.48 -16.28
CA GLN A 591 7.84 42.28 -16.11
C GLN A 591 7.51 41.57 -14.79
N THR A 592 6.35 41.87 -14.21
CA THR A 592 5.88 41.23 -12.98
C THR A 592 5.21 39.89 -13.30
N ALA A 593 5.65 38.82 -12.65
CA ALA A 593 5.02 37.51 -12.81
C ALA A 593 3.63 37.48 -12.14
N PRO A 594 2.68 36.69 -12.66
CA PRO A 594 1.37 36.50 -12.03
C PRO A 594 1.49 35.82 -10.66
N HIS A 595 0.70 36.30 -9.68
CA HIS A 595 0.57 35.62 -8.38
C HIS A 595 0.02 34.21 -8.57
N THR A 596 0.84 33.22 -8.23
CA THR A 596 0.55 31.80 -8.48
C THR A 596 0.98 30.96 -7.27
N PRO A 597 0.19 30.92 -6.18
CA PRO A 597 0.50 30.12 -5.00
C PRO A 597 0.75 28.64 -5.34
N GLY A 598 1.85 28.09 -4.84
CA GLY A 598 2.24 26.71 -5.09
C GLY A 598 2.74 26.41 -6.52
N GLY A 599 2.87 27.43 -7.37
CA GLY A 599 3.56 27.37 -8.66
C GLY A 599 2.86 26.58 -9.77
N VAL A 600 3.26 26.85 -11.01
CA VAL A 600 2.81 26.13 -12.22
C VAL A 600 3.97 25.72 -13.10
N LEU A 601 3.85 24.55 -13.74
CA LEU A 601 4.64 24.19 -14.91
C LEU A 601 3.97 24.78 -16.15
N ILE A 602 4.75 25.54 -16.92
CA ILE A 602 4.31 26.13 -18.17
C ILE A 602 4.80 25.29 -19.34
N GLN A 603 3.90 25.01 -20.27
CA GLN A 603 4.17 24.30 -21.49
C GLN A 603 3.43 24.99 -22.64
N MET A 604 3.90 24.79 -23.88
CA MET A 604 3.21 25.28 -25.06
C MET A 604 2.40 24.17 -25.69
N SER A 605 1.16 24.46 -26.11
CA SER A 605 0.39 23.52 -26.93
C SER A 605 1.11 23.26 -28.24
N SER A 606 1.20 22.00 -28.69
CA SER A 606 1.70 21.70 -30.04
C SER A 606 0.69 22.18 -31.09
N GLY A 607 0.76 23.45 -31.46
CA GLY A 607 -0.15 24.07 -32.43
C GLY A 607 -0.02 23.43 -33.80
N THR A 608 -0.99 22.61 -34.21
CA THR A 608 -1.15 22.20 -35.62
C THR A 608 -2.15 23.11 -36.36
N THR A 609 -2.68 24.14 -35.69
CA THR A 609 -3.78 24.97 -36.18
C THR A 609 -3.60 26.49 -35.98
N GLY A 610 -2.47 26.97 -35.44
CA GLY A 610 -2.22 28.42 -35.22
C GLY A 610 -1.08 28.73 -34.24
N THR A 611 -1.04 29.96 -33.72
CA THR A 611 -0.05 30.43 -32.72
C THR A 611 -0.11 29.59 -31.44
N PRO A 612 1.01 29.04 -30.93
CA PRO A 612 1.01 28.17 -29.75
C PRO A 612 0.35 28.80 -28.52
N LYS A 613 -0.54 28.07 -27.85
CA LYS A 613 -1.18 28.50 -26.60
C LYS A 613 -0.26 28.20 -25.41
N ILE A 614 -0.25 29.11 -24.43
CA ILE A 614 0.43 28.92 -23.16
C ILE A 614 -0.48 28.10 -22.25
N ILE A 615 0.01 26.95 -21.81
CA ILE A 615 -0.68 26.07 -20.86
C ILE A 615 0.08 26.13 -19.54
N ALA A 616 -0.63 26.44 -18.46
CA ALA A 616 -0.09 26.48 -17.10
C ALA A 616 -0.79 25.43 -16.24
N ARG A 617 -0.05 24.42 -15.77
CA ARG A 617 -0.58 23.35 -14.90
C ARG A 617 0.04 23.47 -13.52
N SER A 618 -0.80 23.49 -12.48
CA SER A 618 -0.30 23.58 -11.10
C SER A 618 0.51 22.33 -10.73
N TRP A 619 1.53 22.52 -9.89
CA TRP A 619 2.30 21.39 -9.36
C TRP A 619 1.43 20.40 -8.58
N ALA A 620 0.37 20.87 -7.91
CA ALA A 620 -0.62 20.03 -7.22
C ALA A 620 -1.43 19.14 -8.18
N THR A 621 -1.86 19.67 -9.33
CA THR A 621 -2.55 18.89 -10.37
C THR A 621 -1.60 17.84 -10.97
N ILE A 622 -0.34 18.19 -11.20
CA ILE A 622 0.68 17.26 -11.70
C ILE A 622 0.95 16.15 -10.67
N ALA A 623 1.02 16.46 -9.37
CA ALA A 623 1.15 15.44 -8.32
C ALA A 623 -0.04 14.47 -8.30
N THR A 624 -1.25 14.96 -8.56
CA THR A 624 -2.46 14.13 -8.69
C THR A 624 -2.35 13.19 -9.90
N GLU A 625 -1.91 13.72 -11.05
CA GLU A 625 -1.64 12.94 -12.27
C GLU A 625 -0.60 11.85 -12.01
N ILE A 626 0.55 12.17 -11.40
CA ILE A 626 1.62 11.21 -11.08
C ILE A 626 1.06 10.04 -10.25
N ASN A 627 0.28 10.35 -9.21
CA ASN A 627 -0.34 9.33 -8.37
C ASN A 627 -1.34 8.46 -9.15
N ALA A 628 -2.11 9.06 -10.06
CA ALA A 628 -3.04 8.33 -10.91
C ALA A 628 -2.32 7.44 -11.93
N TYR A 629 -1.24 7.93 -12.53
CA TYR A 629 -0.37 7.21 -13.45
C TYR A 629 0.24 5.97 -12.78
N ILE A 630 0.76 6.11 -11.54
CA ILE A 630 1.32 4.98 -10.78
C ILE A 630 0.25 3.90 -10.53
N ARG A 631 -0.97 4.29 -10.17
CA ARG A 631 -2.07 3.35 -9.94
C ARG A 631 -2.54 2.65 -11.21
N ALA A 632 -2.57 3.37 -12.33
CA ALA A 632 -3.03 2.83 -13.60
C ALA A 632 -2.01 1.90 -14.28
N PHE A 633 -0.72 2.00 -13.90
CA PHE A 633 0.35 1.28 -14.57
C PHE A 633 1.30 0.55 -13.58
N PRO A 634 0.77 -0.42 -12.80
CA PRO A 634 1.54 -1.16 -11.80
C PRO A 634 2.66 -2.05 -12.38
N GLU A 635 2.57 -2.45 -13.64
CA GLU A 635 3.53 -3.35 -14.32
C GLU A 635 4.94 -2.76 -14.36
N ALA A 636 5.05 -1.43 -14.46
CA ALA A 636 6.33 -0.74 -14.45
C ALA A 636 6.89 -0.47 -13.04
N ALA A 637 6.30 -1.03 -11.96
CA ALA A 637 6.71 -0.73 -10.58
C ALA A 637 8.17 -1.13 -10.30
N GLU A 638 8.67 -2.16 -10.98
CA GLU A 638 10.03 -2.68 -10.81
C GLU A 638 10.96 -2.32 -11.99
N MET A 639 10.48 -1.52 -12.95
CA MET A 639 11.25 -1.17 -14.14
C MET A 639 12.00 0.15 -13.93
N THR A 640 13.27 0.19 -14.33
CA THR A 640 14.07 1.41 -14.26
C THR A 640 13.69 2.33 -15.42
N PRO A 641 13.19 3.56 -15.18
CA PRO A 641 12.81 4.46 -16.26
C PRO A 641 14.06 5.03 -16.94
N VAL A 642 14.13 4.87 -18.27
CA VAL A 642 15.19 5.40 -19.14
C VAL A 642 14.56 6.39 -20.11
N ILE A 643 14.96 7.66 -20.05
CA ILE A 643 14.31 8.77 -20.73
C ILE A 643 15.19 9.23 -21.90
N ALA A 644 14.76 8.89 -23.11
CA ALA A 644 15.30 9.45 -24.36
C ALA A 644 14.40 10.55 -24.95
N ALA A 645 13.26 10.82 -24.32
CA ALA A 645 12.36 11.92 -24.68
C ALA A 645 12.83 13.26 -24.07
N PRO A 646 12.47 14.42 -24.68
CA PRO A 646 12.83 15.72 -24.12
C PRO A 646 12.27 15.93 -22.70
N VAL A 647 13.14 16.30 -21.75
CA VAL A 647 12.76 16.64 -20.36
C VAL A 647 12.12 18.03 -20.22
N THR A 648 11.96 18.77 -21.32
CA THR A 648 11.14 19.98 -21.39
C THR A 648 9.69 19.69 -21.77
N HIS A 649 9.38 18.45 -22.14
CA HIS A 649 8.04 17.99 -22.50
C HIS A 649 7.44 17.12 -21.40
N SER A 650 6.11 17.11 -21.25
CA SER A 650 5.40 16.37 -20.19
C SER A 650 5.72 14.87 -20.23
N TYR A 651 5.86 14.31 -21.44
CA TYR A 651 6.23 12.91 -21.64
C TYR A 651 7.57 12.53 -21.01
N GLY A 652 8.65 13.27 -21.27
CA GLY A 652 9.96 12.98 -20.67
C GLY A 652 10.02 13.40 -19.21
N LEU A 653 9.49 14.57 -18.87
CA LEU A 653 9.58 15.16 -17.54
C LEU A 653 8.64 14.49 -16.52
N ILE A 654 7.34 14.49 -16.79
CA ILE A 654 6.33 14.03 -15.83
C ILE A 654 6.28 12.50 -15.86
N ALA A 655 5.98 11.91 -17.03
CA ALA A 655 5.80 10.46 -17.14
C ALA A 655 7.12 9.67 -17.03
N GLY A 656 8.22 10.21 -17.53
CA GLY A 656 9.55 9.59 -17.42
C GLY A 656 10.22 9.83 -16.07
N VAL A 657 10.56 11.08 -15.77
CA VAL A 657 11.39 11.44 -14.59
C VAL A 657 10.56 11.45 -13.30
N MET A 658 9.53 12.29 -13.19
CA MET A 658 8.82 12.53 -11.92
C MET A 658 8.03 11.32 -11.45
N VAL A 659 7.36 10.59 -12.37
CA VAL A 659 6.72 9.31 -12.04
C VAL A 659 7.77 8.27 -11.60
N GLY A 660 8.94 8.25 -12.23
CA GLY A 660 10.05 7.38 -11.82
C GLY A 660 10.52 7.66 -10.39
N GLN A 661 10.75 8.94 -10.06
CA GLN A 661 11.10 9.39 -8.71
C GLN A 661 10.01 9.06 -7.68
N ALA A 662 8.74 9.27 -8.03
CA ALA A 662 7.60 8.93 -7.17
C ALA A 662 7.45 7.42 -6.93
N ARG A 663 7.93 6.58 -7.87
CA ARG A 663 8.09 5.12 -7.69
C ARG A 663 9.35 4.74 -6.91
N ARG A 664 10.12 5.72 -6.42
CA ARG A 664 11.40 5.56 -5.72
C ARG A 664 12.50 4.95 -6.59
N HIS A 665 12.38 5.06 -7.92
CA HIS A 665 13.45 4.76 -8.86
C HIS A 665 14.37 5.97 -9.05
N ARG A 666 15.58 5.72 -9.52
CA ARG A 666 16.49 6.75 -10.03
C ARG A 666 16.35 6.78 -11.55
N PRO A 667 15.66 7.77 -12.14
CA PRO A 667 15.49 7.83 -13.58
C PRO A 667 16.82 8.06 -14.29
N VAL A 668 17.01 7.44 -15.44
CA VAL A 668 18.19 7.61 -16.30
C VAL A 668 17.81 8.47 -17.49
N VAL A 669 18.25 9.72 -17.52
CA VAL A 669 18.05 10.65 -18.63
C VAL A 669 19.22 10.52 -19.60
N LEU A 670 18.94 10.28 -20.87
CA LEU A 670 19.96 10.12 -21.89
C LEU A 670 20.32 11.46 -22.54
N ASP A 671 21.61 11.74 -22.67
CA ASP A 671 22.07 12.97 -23.30
C ASP A 671 22.03 12.86 -24.83
N SER A 672 22.31 11.66 -25.37
CA SER A 672 22.32 11.39 -26.81
C SER A 672 21.12 10.58 -27.29
N ALA A 673 20.55 10.97 -28.44
CA ALA A 673 19.58 10.17 -29.18
C ALA A 673 20.23 9.12 -30.11
N ASN A 674 21.56 8.90 -30.02
CA ASN A 674 22.26 7.93 -30.86
C ASN A 674 21.79 6.49 -30.55
N PRO A 675 21.25 5.74 -31.54
CA PRO A 675 20.66 4.42 -31.29
C PRO A 675 21.62 3.40 -30.65
N LYS A 676 22.90 3.41 -31.05
CA LYS A 676 23.90 2.48 -30.49
C LYS A 676 24.25 2.82 -29.05
N ALA A 677 24.28 4.10 -28.70
CA ALA A 677 24.50 4.54 -27.33
C ALA A 677 23.31 4.18 -26.44
N VAL A 678 22.08 4.45 -26.91
CA VAL A 678 20.84 4.08 -26.21
C VAL A 678 20.81 2.57 -25.93
N LEU A 679 21.03 1.71 -26.93
CA LEU A 679 21.07 0.26 -26.74
C LEU A 679 22.16 -0.19 -25.75
N ARG A 680 23.28 0.52 -25.66
CA ARG A 680 24.35 0.22 -24.70
C ARG A 680 23.87 0.49 -23.27
N HIS A 681 23.27 1.66 -23.00
CA HIS A 681 22.73 1.98 -21.67
C HIS A 681 21.62 1.01 -21.27
N LEU A 682 20.70 0.68 -22.18
CA LEU A 682 19.63 -0.28 -21.90
C LEU A 682 20.16 -1.66 -21.47
N LYS A 683 21.27 -2.12 -22.05
CA LYS A 683 21.91 -3.39 -21.66
C LYS A 683 22.57 -3.35 -20.29
N ALA A 684 22.97 -2.18 -19.81
CA ALA A 684 23.64 -2.00 -18.52
C ALA A 684 22.65 -1.84 -17.35
N ILE A 685 21.37 -1.63 -17.64
CA ILE A 685 20.32 -1.35 -16.66
C ILE A 685 19.46 -2.60 -16.49
N ASP A 686 19.14 -2.94 -15.24
CA ASP A 686 18.20 -4.02 -14.97
C ASP A 686 16.77 -3.56 -15.28
N ARG A 687 16.07 -4.37 -16.09
CA ARG A 687 14.67 -4.17 -16.51
C ARG A 687 14.34 -2.73 -16.93
N PRO A 688 14.99 -2.20 -17.99
CA PRO A 688 14.78 -0.82 -18.41
C PRO A 688 13.40 -0.64 -19.06
N LEU A 689 12.74 0.48 -18.74
CA LEU A 689 11.58 1.00 -19.45
C LEU A 689 11.99 2.25 -20.22
N LEU A 690 12.11 2.13 -21.54
CA LEU A 690 12.51 3.23 -22.40
C LEU A 690 11.32 4.13 -22.76
N TYR A 691 11.42 5.40 -22.40
CA TYR A 691 10.54 6.49 -22.84
C TYR A 691 11.18 7.20 -24.04
N ALA A 692 10.68 6.94 -25.24
CA ALA A 692 11.21 7.52 -26.48
C ALA A 692 10.09 7.89 -27.47
N ALA A 693 10.41 8.76 -28.42
CA ALA A 693 9.51 9.10 -29.52
C ALA A 693 9.41 7.96 -30.55
N PRO A 694 8.28 7.81 -31.25
CA PRO A 694 8.05 6.73 -32.23
C PRO A 694 9.17 6.48 -33.26
N PRO A 695 9.79 7.51 -33.89
CA PRO A 695 10.86 7.26 -34.86
C PRO A 695 12.11 6.62 -34.25
N LEU A 696 12.47 6.98 -33.02
CA LEU A 696 13.60 6.39 -32.33
C LEU A 696 13.30 4.94 -31.93
N LEU A 697 12.09 4.65 -31.45
CA LEU A 697 11.67 3.28 -31.13
C LEU A 697 11.73 2.37 -32.37
N HIS A 698 11.22 2.82 -33.50
CA HIS A 698 11.29 2.06 -34.75
C HIS A 698 12.74 1.87 -35.24
N MET A 699 13.59 2.89 -35.10
CA MET A 699 15.01 2.73 -35.43
C MET A 699 15.70 1.70 -34.52
N LEU A 700 15.41 1.73 -33.22
CA LEU A 700 15.97 0.79 -32.24
C LEU A 700 15.48 -0.65 -32.46
N SER A 701 14.21 -0.85 -32.83
CA SER A 701 13.65 -2.19 -33.06
C SER A 701 14.39 -2.93 -34.17
N ARG A 702 14.82 -2.22 -35.22
CA ARG A 702 15.61 -2.76 -36.33
C ARG A 702 17.01 -3.24 -35.91
N PHE A 703 17.56 -2.71 -34.83
CA PHE A 703 18.89 -3.10 -34.32
C PHE A 703 18.82 -4.09 -33.16
N ALA A 704 17.75 -4.07 -32.36
CA ALA A 704 17.62 -4.90 -31.16
C ALA A 704 17.30 -6.37 -31.49
N GLY A 705 16.56 -6.62 -32.58
CA GLY A 705 16.01 -7.93 -32.88
C GLY A 705 14.85 -8.33 -31.96
N PRO A 706 14.23 -9.51 -32.17
CA PRO A 706 13.09 -9.96 -31.38
C PRO A 706 13.40 -10.02 -29.88
N ASP A 707 12.51 -9.48 -29.05
CA ASP A 707 12.65 -9.34 -27.59
C ASP A 707 13.97 -8.68 -27.11
N GLY A 708 14.68 -7.97 -27.99
CA GLY A 708 15.95 -7.32 -27.67
C GLY A 708 15.81 -6.09 -26.76
N LEU A 709 14.60 -5.55 -26.63
CA LEU A 709 14.25 -4.46 -25.72
C LEU A 709 13.37 -5.01 -24.57
N HIS A 710 13.70 -4.69 -23.32
CA HIS A 710 12.93 -5.16 -22.17
C HIS A 710 11.52 -4.55 -22.15
N ALA A 711 11.43 -3.23 -22.10
CA ALA A 711 10.17 -2.52 -22.12
C ALA A 711 10.30 -1.16 -22.82
N VAL A 712 9.26 -0.78 -23.59
CA VAL A 712 9.19 0.51 -24.27
C VAL A 712 7.84 1.18 -24.00
N MET A 713 7.87 2.50 -23.82
CA MET A 713 6.69 3.36 -23.83
C MET A 713 6.71 4.20 -25.11
N SER A 714 5.56 4.28 -25.78
CA SER A 714 5.34 5.16 -26.94
C SER A 714 4.27 6.21 -26.62
N SER A 715 4.46 7.44 -27.12
CA SER A 715 3.54 8.56 -26.89
C SER A 715 3.66 9.60 -28.01
N GLY A 716 2.57 10.35 -28.24
CA GLY A 716 2.57 11.63 -28.96
C GLY A 716 2.05 11.60 -30.41
N THR A 717 2.30 10.54 -31.17
CA THR A 717 1.70 10.28 -32.49
C THR A 717 1.30 8.81 -32.60
N VAL A 718 0.20 8.53 -33.28
CA VAL A 718 -0.18 7.15 -33.62
C VAL A 718 0.90 6.53 -34.48
N LEU A 719 1.27 5.28 -34.15
CA LEU A 719 2.26 4.53 -34.90
C LEU A 719 1.68 4.06 -36.24
N PRO A 720 2.44 4.11 -37.35
CA PRO A 720 2.14 3.29 -38.52
C PRO A 720 2.08 1.81 -38.12
N GLN A 721 1.18 1.03 -38.73
CA GLN A 721 0.98 -0.38 -38.36
C GLN A 721 2.30 -1.18 -38.45
N ALA A 722 3.06 -1.03 -39.53
CA ALA A 722 4.35 -1.70 -39.68
C ALA A 722 5.35 -1.35 -38.55
N TRP A 723 5.37 -0.09 -38.10
CA TRP A 723 6.25 0.32 -37.01
C TRP A 723 5.80 -0.26 -35.68
N PHE A 724 4.49 -0.32 -35.45
CA PHE A 724 3.91 -0.94 -34.26
C PHE A 724 4.29 -2.43 -34.19
N ASP A 725 4.16 -3.16 -35.30
CA ASP A 725 4.50 -4.58 -35.37
C ASP A 725 6.00 -4.84 -35.16
N ASP A 726 6.86 -4.01 -35.76
CA ASP A 726 8.31 -4.09 -35.58
C ASP A 726 8.72 -3.81 -34.13
N ILE A 727 8.18 -2.76 -33.52
CA ILE A 727 8.46 -2.39 -32.12
C ILE A 727 7.92 -3.45 -31.17
N ARG A 728 6.71 -3.96 -31.41
CA ARG A 728 6.10 -5.05 -30.64
C ARG A 728 6.98 -6.30 -30.68
N THR A 729 7.45 -6.68 -31.86
CA THR A 729 8.30 -7.86 -32.04
C THR A 729 9.64 -7.70 -31.34
N ALA A 730 10.23 -6.50 -31.37
CA ALA A 730 11.52 -6.23 -30.75
C ALA A 730 11.45 -6.04 -29.23
N SER A 731 10.26 -5.93 -28.62
CA SER A 731 10.10 -5.56 -27.22
C SER A 731 9.33 -6.62 -26.44
N ARG A 732 9.88 -7.06 -25.31
CA ARG A 732 9.18 -7.99 -24.41
C ARG A 732 7.92 -7.37 -23.81
N HIS A 733 7.95 -6.06 -23.56
CA HIS A 733 6.80 -5.27 -23.16
C HIS A 733 6.70 -4.00 -24.02
N MET A 734 5.54 -3.77 -24.62
CA MET A 734 5.25 -2.56 -25.38
C MET A 734 4.04 -1.87 -24.76
N PHE A 735 4.21 -0.60 -24.43
CA PHE A 735 3.20 0.24 -23.82
C PHE A 735 2.92 1.45 -24.70
N GLN A 736 1.70 1.96 -24.65
CA GLN A 736 1.33 3.25 -25.24
C GLN A 736 0.65 4.13 -24.21
N GLN A 737 0.84 5.43 -24.34
CA GLN A 737 0.07 6.40 -23.56
C GLN A 737 -0.50 7.49 -24.47
N TYR A 738 -1.66 8.00 -24.06
CA TYR A 738 -2.32 9.14 -24.68
C TYR A 738 -2.34 10.32 -23.73
N GLY A 739 -2.17 11.52 -24.29
CA GLY A 739 -2.13 12.74 -23.51
C GLY A 739 -2.19 13.99 -24.38
N CYS A 740 -2.51 15.11 -23.74
CA CYS A 740 -2.51 16.45 -24.34
C CYS A 740 -1.76 17.45 -23.46
N SER A 741 -1.48 18.64 -23.98
CA SER A 741 -0.73 19.66 -23.23
C SER A 741 -1.52 20.16 -22.01
N GLU A 742 -2.86 20.22 -22.13
CA GLU A 742 -3.82 20.68 -21.14
C GLU A 742 -3.99 19.70 -19.97
N GLY A 743 -4.02 18.40 -20.28
CA GLY A 743 -4.34 17.33 -19.33
C GLY A 743 -3.16 16.49 -18.86
N GLY A 744 -2.00 16.56 -19.53
CA GLY A 744 -0.89 15.64 -19.29
C GLY A 744 -1.18 14.26 -19.89
N CYS A 745 -0.78 13.20 -19.19
CA CYS A 745 -1.17 11.83 -19.51
C CYS A 745 -2.63 11.58 -19.10
N LEU A 746 -3.39 10.97 -20.01
CA LEU A 746 -4.82 10.76 -19.88
C LEU A 746 -5.20 9.28 -19.92
N ALA A 747 -4.52 8.46 -20.72
CA ALA A 747 -4.78 7.03 -20.80
C ALA A 747 -3.49 6.24 -21.04
N ILE A 748 -3.47 4.98 -20.57
CA ILE A 748 -2.33 4.07 -20.74
C ILE A 748 -2.81 2.70 -21.22
N ALA A 749 -2.20 2.21 -22.29
CA ALA A 749 -2.33 0.84 -22.75
C ALA A 749 -1.13 0.01 -22.24
N ALA A 750 -1.38 -0.83 -21.24
CA ALA A 750 -0.39 -1.77 -20.72
C ALA A 750 -0.08 -2.93 -21.70
N ALA A 751 -0.99 -3.22 -22.63
CA ALA A 751 -0.80 -4.19 -23.70
C ALA A 751 -1.66 -3.79 -24.92
N PRO A 752 -1.23 -2.80 -25.71
CA PRO A 752 -2.03 -2.28 -26.81
C PRO A 752 -2.23 -3.37 -27.87
N ILE A 753 -3.44 -3.49 -28.43
CA ILE A 753 -3.70 -4.49 -29.49
C ILE A 753 -3.56 -3.92 -30.91
N SER A 754 -3.59 -2.60 -31.04
CA SER A 754 -3.43 -1.88 -32.29
C SER A 754 -2.70 -0.54 -32.05
N PRO A 755 -2.22 0.13 -33.10
CA PRO A 755 -1.63 1.45 -32.98
C PRO A 755 -2.59 2.49 -32.38
N GLN A 756 -3.90 2.35 -32.60
CA GLN A 756 -4.94 3.26 -32.12
C GLN A 756 -5.36 2.99 -30.68
N ASP A 757 -5.01 1.82 -30.11
CA ASP A 757 -5.33 1.47 -28.73
C ASP A 757 -4.47 2.29 -27.76
N MET A 758 -5.06 3.37 -27.24
CA MET A 758 -4.46 4.30 -26.29
C MET A 758 -4.67 3.85 -24.83
N GLY A 759 -5.50 2.83 -24.62
CA GLY A 759 -5.69 2.20 -23.33
C GLY A 759 -6.71 2.85 -22.43
N ALA A 760 -6.71 2.45 -21.16
CA ALA A 760 -7.71 2.85 -20.18
C ALA A 760 -7.42 4.25 -19.63
N PRO A 761 -8.45 5.08 -19.37
CA PRO A 761 -8.32 6.35 -18.69
C PRO A 761 -7.62 6.25 -17.33
N LEU A 762 -6.83 7.27 -16.98
CA LEU A 762 -6.25 7.38 -15.64
C LEU A 762 -7.35 7.59 -14.58
N PRO A 763 -7.23 7.01 -13.38
CA PRO A 763 -8.33 6.91 -12.40
C PRO A 763 -8.78 8.25 -11.78
N HIS A 764 -8.06 9.34 -12.02
CA HIS A 764 -8.40 10.68 -11.54
C HIS A 764 -9.27 11.49 -12.52
N ILE A 765 -9.51 10.95 -13.72
CA ILE A 765 -10.30 11.60 -14.77
C ILE A 765 -11.30 10.60 -15.35
N ARG A 766 -12.28 11.12 -16.07
CA ARG A 766 -13.16 10.36 -16.96
C ARG A 766 -12.94 10.87 -18.38
N ILE A 767 -12.87 9.94 -19.33
CA ILE A 767 -12.85 10.24 -20.75
C ILE A 767 -14.20 9.83 -21.33
N THR A 768 -14.83 10.71 -22.10
CA THR A 768 -15.96 10.36 -22.96
C THR A 768 -15.56 10.53 -24.41
N ALA A 769 -16.00 9.61 -25.25
CA ALA A 769 -15.82 9.63 -26.70
C ALA A 769 -16.97 8.83 -27.33
N GLY A 770 -16.89 8.59 -28.63
CA GLY A 770 -17.92 7.84 -29.37
C GLY A 770 -18.06 6.37 -28.92
N GLY A 771 -19.20 5.76 -29.24
CA GLY A 771 -19.42 4.31 -29.10
C GLY A 771 -19.01 3.57 -30.37
N ASP A 772 -19.98 3.34 -31.26
CA ASP A 772 -19.76 2.68 -32.55
C ASP A 772 -19.13 3.61 -33.62
N THR A 773 -19.33 4.92 -33.46
CA THR A 773 -18.81 5.95 -34.37
C THR A 773 -17.94 6.93 -33.59
N PRO A 774 -16.77 7.35 -34.11
CA PRO A 774 -15.93 8.33 -33.44
C PRO A 774 -16.65 9.63 -33.10
N ASP A 775 -16.40 10.16 -31.90
CA ASP A 775 -16.88 11.45 -31.42
C ASP A 775 -15.77 12.17 -30.65
N ALA A 776 -16.00 13.43 -30.28
CA ALA A 776 -15.06 14.26 -29.54
C ALA A 776 -14.57 13.58 -28.26
N VAL A 777 -13.24 13.51 -28.11
CA VAL A 777 -12.61 13.02 -26.88
C VAL A 777 -12.63 14.14 -25.85
N MET A 778 -13.57 14.04 -24.92
CA MET A 778 -13.73 15.00 -23.82
C MET A 778 -13.18 14.43 -22.52
N ILE A 779 -12.46 15.27 -21.78
CA ILE A 779 -11.90 14.91 -20.49
C ILE A 779 -12.66 15.64 -19.38
N HIS A 780 -13.15 14.88 -18.41
CA HIS A 780 -13.82 15.38 -17.21
C HIS A 780 -12.97 15.08 -15.98
N GLY A 781 -12.69 16.10 -15.17
CA GLY A 781 -11.87 15.98 -13.96
C GLY A 781 -12.21 17.07 -12.94
N ALA A 782 -11.38 17.19 -11.88
CA ALA A 782 -11.60 18.20 -10.83
C ALA A 782 -11.40 19.66 -11.28
N GLY A 783 -10.94 19.88 -12.51
CA GLY A 783 -10.82 21.19 -13.14
C GLY A 783 -11.93 21.45 -14.17
N ASN A 784 -11.61 22.20 -15.22
CA ASN A 784 -12.52 22.41 -16.35
C ASN A 784 -12.50 21.20 -17.29
N ASP A 785 -13.62 20.96 -17.95
CA ASP A 785 -13.69 20.01 -19.06
C ASP A 785 -12.71 20.42 -20.16
N ILE A 786 -11.95 19.45 -20.67
CA ILE A 786 -10.97 19.65 -21.73
C ILE A 786 -11.50 18.99 -22.99
N ASP A 787 -11.70 19.80 -24.03
CA ASP A 787 -11.81 19.34 -25.41
C ASP A 787 -10.40 19.16 -25.96
N THR A 788 -10.01 17.91 -26.24
CA THR A 788 -8.66 17.61 -26.74
C THR A 788 -8.47 17.99 -28.20
N GLY A 789 -9.57 18.25 -28.93
CA GLY A 789 -9.59 18.40 -30.39
C GLY A 789 -9.38 17.09 -31.15
N ASP A 790 -9.28 15.96 -30.45
CA ASP A 790 -9.13 14.63 -31.01
C ASP A 790 -10.51 13.91 -31.03
N LEU A 791 -10.65 12.94 -31.94
CA LEU A 791 -11.80 12.08 -32.10
C LEU A 791 -11.42 10.65 -31.73
N GLY A 792 -12.35 9.91 -31.14
CA GLY A 792 -12.13 8.52 -30.77
C GLY A 792 -13.40 7.79 -30.36
N THR A 793 -13.23 6.52 -30.02
CA THR A 793 -14.28 5.70 -29.41
C THR A 793 -13.80 5.07 -28.09
N ILE A 794 -14.74 4.71 -27.22
CA ILE A 794 -14.48 3.87 -26.06
C ILE A 794 -14.94 2.45 -26.38
N ASP A 795 -14.00 1.50 -26.41
CA ASP A 795 -14.32 0.11 -26.72
C ASP A 795 -14.96 -0.64 -25.53
N ALA A 796 -15.34 -1.89 -25.74
CA ALA A 796 -15.96 -2.73 -24.70
C ALA A 796 -15.04 -3.01 -23.49
N ARG A 797 -13.73 -2.80 -23.59
CA ARG A 797 -12.75 -2.91 -22.49
C ARG A 797 -12.62 -1.59 -21.71
N GLY A 798 -13.28 -0.53 -22.18
CA GLY A 798 -13.12 0.82 -21.64
C GLY A 798 -11.84 1.52 -22.13
N HIS A 799 -11.21 1.01 -23.20
CA HIS A 799 -10.04 1.64 -23.78
C HIS A 799 -10.44 2.76 -24.75
N LEU A 800 -9.67 3.83 -24.75
CA LEU A 800 -9.74 4.86 -25.78
C LEU A 800 -9.08 4.34 -27.07
N ILE A 801 -9.86 4.30 -28.15
CA ILE A 801 -9.40 4.02 -29.50
C ILE A 801 -9.36 5.33 -30.28
N TYR A 802 -8.15 5.78 -30.61
CA TYR A 802 -7.95 7.05 -31.32
C TYR A 802 -8.37 6.96 -32.78
N ALA A 803 -9.11 7.96 -33.29
CA ALA A 803 -9.62 7.98 -34.66
C ALA A 803 -9.07 9.12 -35.54
N GLY A 804 -8.50 10.18 -34.95
CA GLY A 804 -7.94 11.31 -35.71
C GLY A 804 -8.18 12.65 -35.02
N ARG A 805 -7.79 13.76 -35.67
CA ARG A 805 -8.11 15.11 -35.21
C ARG A 805 -9.34 15.67 -35.89
N ALA A 806 -10.26 16.27 -35.12
CA ALA A 806 -11.48 16.87 -35.66
C ALA A 806 -11.17 17.94 -36.73
N ALA A 807 -10.09 18.72 -36.52
CA ALA A 807 -9.66 19.79 -37.42
C ALA A 807 -8.99 19.31 -38.73
N GLU A 808 -8.72 18.01 -38.87
CA GLU A 808 -8.03 17.38 -40.00
C GLU A 808 -8.95 16.43 -40.80
N VAL A 809 -10.18 16.21 -40.33
CA VAL A 809 -11.19 15.43 -41.05
C VAL A 809 -11.47 16.06 -42.42
N ILE A 810 -11.46 15.23 -43.46
CA ILE A 810 -11.75 15.64 -44.83
C ILE A 810 -13.26 15.49 -45.04
N ASP A 811 -13.94 16.60 -45.32
CA ASP A 811 -15.37 16.60 -45.60
C ASP A 811 -15.61 16.31 -47.08
N VAL A 812 -16.03 15.08 -47.39
CA VAL A 812 -16.38 14.65 -48.75
C VAL A 812 -17.89 14.55 -48.87
N ALA A 813 -18.53 15.64 -49.29
CA ALA A 813 -19.97 15.76 -49.48
C ALA A 813 -20.81 15.49 -48.21
N GLY A 814 -20.40 16.06 -47.07
CA GLY A 814 -21.06 15.94 -45.77
C GLY A 814 -20.70 14.66 -45.00
N LEU A 815 -19.70 13.92 -45.45
CA LEU A 815 -19.25 12.67 -44.84
C LEU A 815 -17.78 12.78 -44.44
N ASN A 816 -17.51 12.38 -43.19
CA ASN A 816 -16.18 12.44 -42.60
C ASN A 816 -15.27 11.35 -43.16
N VAL A 817 -14.22 11.77 -43.85
CA VAL A 817 -13.10 10.92 -44.28
C VAL A 817 -11.88 11.22 -43.41
N TYR A 818 -11.36 10.19 -42.76
CA TYR A 818 -10.23 10.32 -41.84
C TYR A 818 -8.91 10.08 -42.58
N PRO A 819 -7.99 11.08 -42.65
CA PRO A 819 -6.71 10.95 -43.35
C PRO A 819 -5.88 9.73 -42.93
N ASP A 820 -5.87 9.43 -41.63
CA ASP A 820 -5.08 8.34 -41.05
C ASP A 820 -5.47 6.96 -41.62
N GLN A 821 -6.74 6.77 -42.04
CA GLN A 821 -7.19 5.54 -42.70
C GLN A 821 -6.58 5.38 -44.09
N ILE A 822 -6.48 6.48 -44.84
CA ILE A 822 -5.88 6.50 -46.18
C ILE A 822 -4.37 6.23 -46.06
N GLU A 823 -3.73 6.85 -45.07
CA GLU A 823 -2.30 6.66 -44.80
C GLU A 823 -1.98 5.24 -44.36
N ALA A 824 -2.79 4.66 -43.49
CA ALA A 824 -2.59 3.28 -43.05
C ALA A 824 -2.61 2.31 -44.23
N VAL A 825 -3.54 2.48 -45.17
CA VAL A 825 -3.59 1.68 -46.40
C VAL A 825 -2.38 1.98 -47.28
N ALA A 826 -2.03 3.25 -47.52
CA ALA A 826 -0.87 3.61 -48.33
C ALA A 826 0.45 3.03 -47.77
N MET A 827 0.63 3.12 -46.45
CA MET A 827 1.81 2.61 -45.74
C MET A 827 1.92 1.08 -45.72
N ALA A 828 0.82 0.36 -45.96
CA ALA A 828 0.83 -1.09 -46.09
C ALA A 828 1.35 -1.57 -47.46
N MET A 829 1.51 -0.66 -48.43
CA MET A 829 2.03 -1.00 -49.75
C MET A 829 3.54 -1.29 -49.70
N PRO A 830 4.03 -2.36 -50.37
CA PRO A 830 5.47 -2.60 -50.52
C PRO A 830 6.20 -1.39 -51.12
N ASP A 831 7.43 -1.15 -50.65
CA ASP A 831 8.30 -0.04 -51.06
C ASP A 831 7.78 1.38 -50.73
N MET A 832 6.73 1.50 -49.90
CA MET A 832 6.30 2.75 -49.27
C MET A 832 7.14 3.05 -48.03
N GLN A 833 7.67 4.27 -47.93
CA GLN A 833 8.51 4.72 -46.81
C GLN A 833 7.81 5.72 -45.90
N ASP A 834 7.00 6.61 -46.46
CA ASP A 834 6.24 7.60 -45.71
C ASP A 834 5.03 8.08 -46.55
N ALA A 835 3.91 8.44 -45.91
CA ALA A 835 2.70 8.89 -46.59
C ALA A 835 1.86 9.82 -45.71
N VAL A 836 1.27 10.86 -46.30
CA VAL A 836 0.41 11.84 -45.63
C VAL A 836 -0.76 12.24 -46.52
N ALA A 837 -1.97 11.97 -46.05
CA ALA A 837 -3.21 12.39 -46.67
C ALA A 837 -3.63 13.79 -46.19
N PHE A 838 -4.20 14.59 -47.08
CA PHE A 838 -4.68 15.93 -46.76
C PHE A 838 -5.88 16.31 -47.62
N ALA A 839 -6.65 17.30 -47.17
CA ALA A 839 -7.79 17.82 -47.91
C ALA A 839 -7.33 18.78 -49.01
N ILE A 840 -7.90 18.64 -50.21
CA ILE A 840 -7.87 19.64 -51.28
C ILE A 840 -9.29 20.15 -51.56
N PRO A 841 -9.48 21.44 -51.94
CA PRO A 841 -10.81 21.96 -52.30
C PRO A 841 -11.39 21.22 -53.52
N ASP A 842 -12.69 20.93 -53.49
CA ASP A 842 -13.42 20.34 -54.62
C ASP A 842 -14.76 21.07 -54.81
N ALA A 843 -15.09 21.41 -56.06
CA ALA A 843 -16.28 22.20 -56.37
C ALA A 843 -17.61 21.44 -56.15
N VAL A 844 -17.57 20.11 -56.08
CA VAL A 844 -18.76 19.25 -55.97
C VAL A 844 -18.92 18.70 -54.56
N SER A 845 -17.83 18.23 -53.94
CA SER A 845 -17.86 17.57 -52.62
C SER A 845 -17.31 18.43 -51.48
N THR A 846 -17.12 19.73 -51.68
CA THR A 846 -16.44 20.66 -50.76
C THR A 846 -14.94 20.38 -50.65
N GLN A 847 -14.56 19.17 -50.27
CA GLN A 847 -13.18 18.69 -50.27
C GLN A 847 -13.06 17.31 -50.91
N ARG A 848 -11.83 16.94 -51.28
CA ARG A 848 -11.43 15.57 -51.63
C ARG A 848 -10.08 15.23 -50.98
N PRO A 849 -9.79 13.94 -50.75
CA PRO A 849 -8.48 13.54 -50.26
C PRO A 849 -7.40 13.68 -51.34
N ALA A 850 -6.20 14.06 -50.93
CA ALA A 850 -4.96 13.97 -51.69
C ALA A 850 -3.91 13.24 -50.83
N LEU A 851 -2.89 12.64 -51.45
CA LEU A 851 -1.84 11.89 -50.75
C LEU A 851 -0.45 12.31 -51.23
N ALA A 852 0.37 12.82 -50.32
CA ALA A 852 1.80 13.00 -50.55
C ALA A 852 2.56 11.77 -50.01
N TYR A 853 3.50 11.22 -50.78
CA TYR A 853 4.16 9.97 -50.43
C TYR A 853 5.65 9.92 -50.79
N VAL A 854 6.41 9.12 -50.04
CA VAL A 854 7.84 8.83 -50.24
C VAL A 854 8.00 7.32 -50.39
N GLY A 855 8.63 6.87 -51.47
CA GLY A 855 8.81 5.45 -51.75
C GLY A 855 9.28 5.20 -53.17
N GLN A 856 9.57 3.93 -53.50
CA GLN A 856 9.92 3.50 -54.87
C GLN A 856 8.73 2.94 -55.65
N VAL A 857 7.53 3.44 -55.33
CA VAL A 857 6.27 3.01 -55.93
C VAL A 857 5.86 3.98 -57.06
N THR A 858 5.42 3.42 -58.20
CA THR A 858 4.84 4.23 -59.29
C THR A 858 3.43 4.69 -58.94
N GLU A 859 3.06 5.90 -59.37
CA GLU A 859 1.74 6.48 -59.09
C GLU A 859 0.59 5.55 -59.53
N GLN A 860 0.73 4.91 -60.70
CA GLN A 860 -0.26 3.98 -61.24
C GLN A 860 -0.43 2.72 -60.36
N ALA A 861 0.66 2.18 -59.81
CA ALA A 861 0.58 1.03 -58.92
C ALA A 861 -0.05 1.40 -57.57
N LEU A 862 0.28 2.58 -57.04
CA LEU A 862 -0.29 3.10 -55.81
C LEU A 862 -1.79 3.37 -55.96
N ASP A 863 -2.21 4.03 -57.04
CA ASP A 863 -3.62 4.31 -57.30
C ASP A 863 -4.44 3.03 -57.45
N ALA A 864 -3.93 2.02 -58.16
CA ALA A 864 -4.59 0.71 -58.27
C ALA A 864 -4.72 0.00 -56.91
N TYR A 865 -3.67 0.05 -56.08
CA TYR A 865 -3.67 -0.54 -54.74
C TYR A 865 -4.69 0.16 -53.81
N LEU A 866 -4.70 1.49 -53.82
CA LEU A 866 -5.65 2.28 -53.04
C LEU A 866 -7.10 2.08 -53.52
N ALA A 867 -7.32 1.92 -54.82
CA ALA A 867 -8.65 1.70 -55.39
C ALA A 867 -9.28 0.35 -54.97
N ASP A 868 -8.46 -0.67 -54.74
CA ASP A 868 -8.91 -2.00 -54.27
C ASP A 868 -9.25 -1.98 -52.76
N ALA A 869 -8.50 -1.21 -51.98
CA ALA A 869 -8.58 -1.21 -50.52
C ALA A 869 -9.46 -0.10 -49.92
N LEU A 870 -9.70 1.01 -50.63
CA LEU A 870 -10.45 2.17 -50.13
C LEU A 870 -11.80 2.34 -50.83
N SER A 871 -12.78 2.88 -50.10
CA SER A 871 -14.05 3.27 -50.73
C SER A 871 -13.85 4.42 -51.73
N PRO A 872 -14.75 4.62 -52.71
CA PRO A 872 -14.64 5.69 -53.70
C PRO A 872 -14.50 7.10 -53.11
N ARG A 873 -14.97 7.32 -51.88
CA ARG A 873 -14.88 8.62 -51.18
C ARG A 873 -13.55 8.82 -50.44
N GLN A 874 -12.88 7.74 -50.05
CA GLN A 874 -11.57 7.77 -49.39
C GLN A 874 -10.41 7.78 -50.40
N ARG A 875 -10.65 7.36 -51.64
CA ARG A 875 -9.62 7.34 -52.68
C ARG A 875 -9.06 8.74 -52.93
N PRO A 876 -7.74 8.95 -52.82
CA PRO A 876 -7.12 10.24 -53.14
C PRO A 876 -7.37 10.64 -54.59
N ALA A 877 -7.79 11.88 -54.79
CA ALA A 877 -7.96 12.49 -56.11
C ALA A 877 -6.64 12.98 -56.71
N LEU A 878 -5.59 13.12 -55.88
CA LEU A 878 -4.26 13.58 -56.28
C LEU A 878 -3.19 12.80 -55.50
N LEU A 879 -2.18 12.29 -56.20
CA LEU A 879 -1.02 11.60 -55.64
C LEU A 879 0.24 12.41 -55.94
N ILE A 880 1.06 12.69 -54.92
CA ILE A 880 2.24 13.54 -55.04
C ILE A 880 3.46 12.80 -54.48
N ARG A 881 4.39 12.40 -55.35
CA ARG A 881 5.66 11.79 -54.91
C ARG A 881 6.64 12.86 -54.44
N MET A 882 7.25 12.65 -53.28
CA MET A 882 8.25 13.55 -52.68
C MET A 882 9.54 12.79 -52.34
N GLU A 883 10.67 13.50 -52.28
CA GLU A 883 11.94 12.92 -51.78
C GLU A 883 11.93 12.75 -50.26
N ARG A 884 11.29 13.68 -49.53
CA ARG A 884 11.11 13.64 -48.08
C ARG A 884 9.89 14.44 -47.67
N LEU A 885 9.21 14.03 -46.61
CA LEU A 885 8.13 14.80 -46.00
C LEU A 885 8.66 15.73 -44.90
N PRO A 886 8.17 16.98 -44.80
CA PRO A 886 8.63 17.94 -43.80
C PRO A 886 8.07 17.60 -42.41
N ARG A 887 8.87 16.91 -41.59
CA ARG A 887 8.57 16.60 -40.17
C ARG A 887 9.31 17.56 -39.23
N GLY A 888 8.65 18.02 -38.17
CA GLY A 888 9.29 18.78 -37.08
C GLY A 888 10.15 17.89 -36.16
N ALA A 889 10.85 18.49 -35.19
CA ALA A 889 11.71 17.78 -34.23
C ALA A 889 10.98 16.72 -33.36
N ASN A 890 9.66 16.84 -33.23
CA ASN A 890 8.79 15.87 -32.56
C ASN A 890 8.20 14.80 -33.52
N GLY A 891 8.63 14.77 -34.78
CA GLY A 891 8.17 13.84 -35.81
C GLY A 891 6.81 14.18 -36.45
N LYS A 892 6.13 15.25 -36.03
CA LYS A 892 4.81 15.64 -36.56
C LYS A 892 4.91 16.41 -37.88
N ILE A 893 3.88 16.30 -38.72
CA ILE A 893 3.74 17.05 -39.99
C ILE A 893 2.63 18.08 -39.83
N ALA A 894 2.91 19.33 -40.22
CA ALA A 894 1.88 20.36 -40.32
C ALA A 894 1.06 20.17 -41.61
N ARG A 895 0.03 19.32 -41.55
CA ARG A 895 -0.78 18.91 -42.72
C ARG A 895 -1.34 20.10 -43.53
N ARG A 896 -1.78 21.16 -42.84
CA ARG A 896 -2.33 22.37 -43.51
C ARG A 896 -1.27 23.16 -44.28
N ASP A 897 -0.09 23.31 -43.71
CA ASP A 897 1.01 24.01 -44.38
C ASP A 897 1.52 23.20 -45.57
N LEU A 898 1.61 21.87 -45.41
CA LEU A 898 1.91 20.95 -46.49
C LEU A 898 0.87 21.08 -47.61
N ALA A 899 -0.43 20.98 -47.29
CA ALA A 899 -1.51 21.16 -48.26
C ALA A 899 -1.43 22.52 -48.97
N ALA A 900 -1.24 23.62 -48.23
CA ALA A 900 -1.15 24.97 -48.80
C ALA A 900 0.05 25.14 -49.72
N SER A 901 1.20 24.54 -49.40
CA SER A 901 2.41 24.59 -50.24
C SER A 901 2.28 23.74 -51.50
N LEU A 902 1.74 22.52 -51.39
CA LEU A 902 1.61 21.57 -52.50
C LEU A 902 0.49 21.95 -53.46
N THR A 903 -0.63 22.49 -52.95
CA THR A 903 -1.76 22.95 -53.79
C THR A 903 -1.39 24.22 -54.58
N LYS A 904 -0.48 25.06 -54.07
CA LYS A 904 0.07 26.21 -54.81
C LYS A 904 1.11 25.83 -55.86
N ALA A 905 1.77 24.68 -55.70
CA ALA A 905 2.79 24.20 -56.64
C ALA A 905 2.21 23.35 -57.78
N THR A 906 0.96 22.90 -57.64
CA THR A 906 0.23 22.04 -58.61
C THR A 906 -0.89 22.76 -59.36
N ALA A 907 -1.27 23.97 -58.92
CA ALA A 907 -2.10 24.93 -59.67
C ALA A 907 -1.23 25.81 -60.58
#